data_AF-A0A7K8Z1H8-F1
#
_entry.id   AF-A0A7K8Z1H8-F1
#
_cell.length_a   1.000
_cell.length_b   1.000
_cell.length_c   1.000
_cell.angle_alpha   90.00
_cell.angle_beta   90.00
_cell.angle_gamma   90.00
#
_symmetry.space_group_name_H-M   'P 1'
#
loop_
_entity.id
_entity.type
_entity.pdbx_description
1 polymer ?
#
loop_
_entity_poly.entity_id
_entity_poly.type
_entity_poly.pdbx_seq_one_letter_code
_entity_poly.pdbx_strand_id
1 'polypeptide(L)'
;SLYVSEYFSQSAQKLSFYSWYGNAKLFHFHVPEDTVLLRWLLQASRGKGPECTSMEITVHFRHGAPPIINPLGTRFPANATIRPSYNISITLSSAVQNTTFVNVTTPSAGDWFIAAHLPEAAGRIEVKGFSTPCPYMFQADMFVLRLTDMPVLEPGVPTPHTVVSPAKPLHVKVFVPKHAAGMRFELRSCVTNEKKACAVRVVLGSITLPQSFQRILTCTGNVNCSLALDSPPWEKWLQIMVESLGTANASVSVEMLASFTVCRPGSASSFLNFISLNQSQTGARPGTTGAAGSSAQSAGEVPHNTSGQRSSCLQNQPVVREDLDVVSVRYRLLNGPSVPVSSLSPTLLLLNLNTGMDSGGSLVVSLLLNKTSVSLANATVVACVNAASPVLSLNATRNCSTAFSQGYPLSVSTSSADATLIVLYPQTDDWFLSLQLLCPKGQGECSTAEAKVTVFAYLTPCFNDCGPYGQCSLLRRHGYLYAGCSCKAGWGGWSCTDDTKAQSVGAQNVATLLLTLSNLMFLPAIAVAVYRYYLVEASVYTYTMFFSTFYHACDQPGVAVMCIMDYDTLQYCDFLGSVVSIWVTILCMARVKKILKYVLFILGTLLIAMSLQLDRRGVWNMMGPCLFALVIMIAAWVHHGTKRRHCYPSSWKRWVFYLLPGITLAFIAISVYAFMETNENYYYTHSIWHVLVACSVAFLLPPRDKHKKPWAWPQKLTCRYQICQNDREELYAVT
;
A
#
# COMPACT_ATOMS: atom_id res chain seq x y z
N SER A 1 18.25 38.13 13.26
CA SER A 1 17.96 36.79 12.74
C SER A 1 17.46 36.90 11.32
N LEU A 2 18.10 36.20 10.38
CA LEU A 2 17.72 36.15 8.98
C LEU A 2 16.73 34.99 8.75
N TYR A 3 15.53 35.31 8.27
CA TYR A 3 14.55 34.31 7.87
C TYR A 3 14.70 33.98 6.39
N VAL A 4 14.66 32.69 6.05
CA VAL A 4 14.69 32.21 4.66
C VAL A 4 13.40 31.45 4.38
N SER A 5 12.75 31.79 3.27
CA SER A 5 11.54 31.10 2.81
C SER A 5 11.86 30.17 1.65
N GLU A 6 11.37 28.94 1.72
CA GLU A 6 11.49 27.92 0.68
C GLU A 6 10.08 27.42 0.28
N TYR A 7 9.90 27.10 -1.00
CA TYR A 7 8.63 26.62 -1.54
C TYR A 7 8.85 25.35 -2.38
N PHE A 8 8.13 24.30 -2.03
CA PHE A 8 8.21 23.00 -2.68
C PHE A 8 6.82 22.62 -3.20
N SER A 9 6.74 22.14 -4.43
CA SER A 9 5.48 21.77 -5.07
C SER A 9 5.57 20.38 -5.68
N GLN A 10 4.49 19.61 -5.58
CA GLN A 10 4.32 18.35 -6.31
C GLN A 10 3.17 18.47 -7.30
N SER A 11 3.36 17.95 -8.51
CA SER A 11 2.39 18.07 -9.60
C SER A 11 1.01 17.54 -9.22
N ALA A 12 -0.04 18.20 -9.71
CA ALA A 12 -1.43 17.77 -9.54
C ALA A 12 -1.65 16.32 -10.02
N GLN A 13 -2.28 15.50 -9.18
CA GLN A 13 -2.58 14.11 -9.46
C GLN A 13 -4.09 13.86 -9.55
N LYS A 14 -4.49 13.01 -10.50
CA LYS A 14 -5.88 12.53 -10.60
C LYS A 14 -6.21 11.58 -9.46
N LEU A 15 -7.24 11.89 -8.69
CA LEU A 15 -7.75 11.03 -7.62
C LEU A 15 -8.62 9.90 -8.17
N SER A 16 -8.71 8.82 -7.40
CA SER A 16 -9.60 7.68 -7.63
C SER A 16 -10.44 7.42 -6.38
N PHE A 17 -11.65 6.88 -6.58
CA PHE A 17 -12.47 6.35 -5.49
C PHE A 17 -11.69 5.32 -4.68
N TYR A 18 -11.86 5.36 -3.36
CA TYR A 18 -11.09 4.53 -2.46
C TYR A 18 -11.69 3.13 -2.37
N SER A 19 -10.91 2.11 -2.72
CA SER A 19 -11.24 0.70 -2.44
C SER A 19 -10.12 -0.01 -1.68
N TRP A 20 -8.88 0.41 -1.87
CA TRP A 20 -7.73 -0.04 -1.08
C TRP A 20 -6.66 1.07 -1.03
N TYR A 21 -5.59 0.87 -0.24
CA TYR A 21 -4.58 1.91 -0.01
C TYR A 21 -3.90 2.41 -1.29
N GLY A 22 -3.78 1.58 -2.33
CA GLY A 22 -3.19 1.98 -3.62
C GLY A 22 -4.00 3.00 -4.42
N ASN A 23 -5.29 3.21 -4.10
CA ASN A 23 -6.10 4.28 -4.69
C ASN A 23 -5.78 5.66 -4.10
N ALA A 24 -5.27 5.71 -2.88
CA ALA A 24 -4.86 6.96 -2.26
C ALA A 24 -3.61 7.52 -2.97
N LYS A 25 -3.59 8.82 -3.21
CA LYS A 25 -2.43 9.53 -3.75
C LYS A 25 -1.54 9.97 -2.59
N LEU A 26 -0.36 9.39 -2.52
CA LEU A 26 0.67 9.71 -1.54
C LEU A 26 1.61 10.78 -2.09
N PHE A 27 1.86 11.80 -1.28
CA PHE A 27 2.81 12.88 -1.51
C PHE A 27 3.82 12.86 -0.36
N HIS A 28 5.10 13.00 -0.69
CA HIS A 28 6.22 12.95 0.27
C HIS A 28 7.00 14.25 0.21
N PHE A 29 7.17 14.92 1.35
CA PHE A 29 7.93 16.15 1.45
C PHE A 29 8.96 16.02 2.56
N HIS A 30 10.13 16.63 2.37
CA HIS A 30 11.17 16.67 3.39
C HIS A 30 11.23 18.07 4.00
N VAL A 31 10.96 18.18 5.31
CA VAL A 31 11.02 19.44 6.05
C VAL A 31 12.45 19.64 6.57
N PRO A 32 13.15 20.71 6.14
CA PRO A 32 14.51 20.98 6.59
C PRO A 32 14.61 21.22 8.10
N GLU A 33 15.81 20.98 8.64
CA GLU A 33 16.17 21.44 9.97
C GLU A 33 16.06 22.98 10.09
N ASP A 34 15.83 23.46 11.32
CA ASP A 34 15.64 24.88 11.66
C ASP A 34 14.37 25.54 11.09
N THR A 35 13.41 24.74 10.64
CA THR A 35 12.08 25.23 10.26
C THR A 35 11.31 25.72 11.48
N VAL A 36 10.80 26.96 11.42
CA VAL A 36 9.99 27.59 12.49
C VAL A 36 8.50 27.69 12.12
N LEU A 37 8.18 27.71 10.83
CA LEU A 37 6.80 27.68 10.32
C LEU A 37 6.74 26.84 9.05
N LEU A 38 5.76 25.93 9.02
CA LEU A 38 5.39 25.11 7.88
C LEU A 38 3.95 25.44 7.49
N ARG A 39 3.70 25.68 6.21
CA ARG A 39 2.38 25.95 5.66
C ARG A 39 2.13 25.03 4.46
N TRP A 40 1.09 24.22 4.57
CA TRP A 40 0.57 23.43 3.45
C TRP A 40 -0.44 24.25 2.67
N LEU A 41 -0.31 24.23 1.34
CA LEU A 41 -1.28 24.76 0.38
C LEU A 41 -1.86 23.56 -0.37
N LEU A 42 -3.14 23.30 -0.17
CA LEU A 42 -3.82 22.13 -0.73
C LEU A 42 -4.86 22.60 -1.73
N GLN A 43 -4.70 22.18 -2.97
CA GLN A 43 -5.52 22.60 -4.09
C GLN A 43 -6.26 21.39 -4.64
N ALA A 44 -7.59 21.44 -4.58
CA ALA A 44 -8.46 20.45 -5.17
C ALA A 44 -9.22 21.05 -6.34
N SER A 45 -9.41 20.29 -7.41
CA SER A 45 -10.19 20.73 -8.57
C SER A 45 -11.04 19.62 -9.17
N ARG A 46 -12.16 20.03 -9.77
CA ARG A 46 -13.12 19.16 -10.45
C ARG A 46 -13.13 19.48 -11.95
N GLY A 47 -13.31 18.45 -12.78
CA GLY A 47 -13.58 18.61 -14.20
C GLY A 47 -14.83 19.48 -14.47
N LYS A 48 -14.89 20.11 -15.65
CA LYS A 48 -15.98 21.01 -16.07
C LYS A 48 -17.17 20.30 -16.74
N GLY A 49 -17.21 18.97 -16.73
CA GLY A 49 -18.26 18.20 -17.40
C GLY A 49 -19.61 18.29 -16.66
N PRO A 50 -20.75 18.26 -17.36
CA PRO A 50 -22.09 18.31 -16.74
C PRO A 50 -22.41 17.09 -15.86
N GLU A 51 -21.69 15.97 -16.03
CA GLU A 51 -21.83 14.75 -15.22
C GLU A 51 -20.96 14.73 -13.95
N CYS A 52 -20.23 15.82 -13.69
CA CYS A 52 -19.37 15.96 -12.53
C CYS A 52 -20.17 16.33 -11.27
N THR A 53 -20.39 15.36 -10.39
CA THR A 53 -21.10 15.57 -9.13
C THR A 53 -20.22 16.25 -8.07
N SER A 54 -20.87 16.79 -7.03
CA SER A 54 -20.18 17.30 -5.86
C SER A 54 -19.53 16.16 -5.08
N MET A 55 -18.26 16.34 -4.71
CA MET A 55 -17.49 15.32 -3.99
C MET A 55 -16.69 15.95 -2.85
N GLU A 56 -16.40 15.13 -1.84
CA GLU A 56 -15.55 15.48 -0.71
C GLU A 56 -14.23 14.72 -0.83
N ILE A 57 -13.12 15.44 -0.82
CA ILE A 57 -11.77 14.85 -0.84
C ILE A 57 -11.24 14.87 0.59
N THR A 58 -10.88 13.71 1.13
CA THR A 58 -10.23 13.62 2.44
C THR A 58 -8.73 13.57 2.27
N VAL A 59 -8.02 14.42 3.02
CA VAL A 59 -6.57 14.56 3.00
C VAL A 59 -6.03 14.24 4.39
N HIS A 60 -5.06 13.33 4.47
CA HIS A 60 -4.47 12.85 5.72
C HIS A 60 -2.98 13.24 5.80
N PHE A 61 -2.51 13.59 7.01
CA PHE A 61 -1.15 14.03 7.29
C PHE A 61 -0.52 13.16 8.37
N ARG A 62 0.76 12.81 8.16
CA ARG A 62 1.57 12.13 9.18
C ARG A 62 3.05 12.45 9.00
N HIS A 63 3.74 12.69 10.11
CA HIS A 63 5.19 12.87 10.16
C HIS A 63 5.92 11.52 10.21
N GLY A 64 6.98 11.42 9.41
CA GLY A 64 7.98 10.35 9.34
C GLY A 64 7.51 8.99 8.84
N ALA A 65 6.23 8.82 8.50
CA ALA A 65 5.71 7.64 7.80
C ALA A 65 4.39 7.94 7.07
N PRO A 66 4.00 7.12 6.07
CA PRO A 66 2.72 7.26 5.39
C PRO A 66 1.53 7.22 6.37
N PRO A 67 0.45 8.00 6.10
CA PRO A 67 -0.74 8.01 6.93
C PRO A 67 -1.41 6.63 6.99
N ILE A 68 -1.77 6.20 8.20
CA ILE A 68 -2.65 5.04 8.43
C ILE A 68 -4.08 5.55 8.32
N ILE A 69 -4.84 5.02 7.37
CA ILE A 69 -6.20 5.46 7.03
C ILE A 69 -7.15 4.26 7.00
N ASN A 70 -8.41 4.48 7.37
CA ASN A 70 -9.47 3.48 7.26
C ASN A 70 -10.79 4.10 6.77
N PRO A 71 -10.84 4.59 5.51
CA PRO A 71 -12.04 5.23 4.97
C PRO A 71 -13.27 4.31 4.90
N LEU A 72 -13.05 3.00 4.81
CA LEU A 72 -14.10 1.99 4.67
C LEU A 72 -14.62 1.45 6.01
N GLY A 73 -14.07 1.90 7.15
CA GLY A 73 -14.48 1.41 8.47
C GLY A 73 -14.19 -0.07 8.73
N THR A 74 -13.21 -0.64 8.02
CA THR A 74 -12.85 -2.07 8.11
C THR A 74 -12.02 -2.40 9.36
N ARG A 75 -11.95 -3.68 9.73
CA ARG A 75 -11.16 -4.16 10.87
C ARG A 75 -9.67 -4.25 10.55
N PHE A 76 -8.85 -3.89 11.53
CA PHE A 76 -7.40 -4.09 11.53
C PHE A 76 -7.04 -5.43 12.20
N PRO A 77 -5.81 -5.94 12.00
CA PRO A 77 -5.32 -7.11 12.72
C PRO A 77 -5.39 -6.90 14.25
N ALA A 78 -5.70 -7.97 15.01
CA ALA A 78 -5.93 -7.90 16.46
C ALA A 78 -4.74 -7.32 17.27
N ASN A 79 -3.51 -7.49 16.79
CA ASN A 79 -2.28 -7.00 17.44
C ASN A 79 -1.70 -5.74 16.79
N ALA A 80 -2.42 -5.15 15.83
CA ALA A 80 -2.00 -3.93 15.15
C ALA A 80 -2.35 -2.69 15.96
N THR A 81 -1.37 -1.83 16.14
CA THR A 81 -1.57 -0.54 16.80
C THR A 81 -1.99 0.50 15.77
N ILE A 82 -3.12 1.14 16.04
CA ILE A 82 -3.70 2.14 15.14
C ILE A 82 -3.58 3.49 15.83
N ARG A 83 -2.77 4.37 15.25
CA ARG A 83 -2.80 5.80 15.57
C ARG A 83 -3.45 6.49 14.37
N PRO A 84 -4.68 7.02 14.51
CA PRO A 84 -5.33 7.71 13.41
C PRO A 84 -4.47 8.88 12.97
N SER A 85 -4.49 9.20 11.67
CA SER A 85 -3.75 10.33 11.08
C SER A 85 -4.56 11.62 11.21
N TYR A 86 -3.90 12.79 11.22
CA TYR A 86 -4.62 14.07 11.15
C TYR A 86 -5.30 14.17 9.79
N ASN A 87 -6.57 14.52 9.73
CA ASN A 87 -7.28 14.63 8.46
C ASN A 87 -8.05 15.95 8.34
N ILE A 88 -8.25 16.34 7.10
CA ILE A 88 -9.15 17.43 6.72
C ILE A 88 -9.94 17.01 5.49
N SER A 89 -11.11 17.62 5.32
CA SER A 89 -11.96 17.41 4.16
C SER A 89 -12.03 18.67 3.31
N ILE A 90 -11.90 18.51 1.99
CA ILE A 90 -12.04 19.58 1.00
C ILE A 90 -13.27 19.27 0.15
N THR A 91 -14.31 20.10 0.29
CA THR A 91 -15.56 19.94 -0.45
C THR A 91 -15.49 20.67 -1.79
N LEU A 92 -15.83 19.96 -2.86
CA LEU A 92 -15.93 20.47 -4.23
C LEU A 92 -17.41 20.49 -4.64
N SER A 93 -18.15 21.52 -4.22
CA SER A 93 -19.58 21.68 -4.47
C SER A 93 -19.87 22.51 -5.72
N SER A 94 -19.92 23.84 -5.58
CA SER A 94 -20.17 24.81 -6.67
C SER A 94 -18.89 25.32 -7.32
N ALA A 95 -17.81 25.45 -6.55
CA ALA A 95 -16.52 25.92 -7.05
C ALA A 95 -15.78 24.80 -7.79
N VAL A 96 -15.28 25.12 -8.99
CA VAL A 96 -14.45 24.21 -9.82
C VAL A 96 -13.11 23.91 -9.14
N GLN A 97 -12.64 24.81 -8.28
CA GLN A 97 -11.41 24.69 -7.51
C GLN A 97 -11.66 25.13 -6.06
N ASN A 98 -11.05 24.44 -5.11
CA ASN A 98 -11.04 24.81 -3.70
C ASN A 98 -9.59 24.75 -3.19
N THR A 99 -9.19 25.76 -2.42
CA THR A 99 -7.85 25.90 -1.87
C THR A 99 -7.93 26.01 -0.36
N THR A 100 -7.17 25.18 0.35
CA THR A 100 -7.15 25.15 1.82
C THR A 100 -5.71 25.26 2.33
N PHE A 101 -5.53 25.93 3.47
CA PHE A 101 -4.23 26.13 4.10
C PHE A 101 -4.18 25.41 5.46
N VAL A 102 -3.06 24.76 5.76
CA VAL A 102 -2.78 24.17 7.08
C VAL A 102 -1.44 24.69 7.59
N ASN A 103 -1.44 25.37 8.74
CA ASN A 103 -0.23 25.95 9.33
C ASN A 103 0.24 25.11 10.52
N VAL A 104 1.54 24.86 10.59
CA VAL A 104 2.21 24.15 11.68
C VAL A 104 3.39 25.01 12.16
N THR A 105 3.33 25.48 13.39
CA THR A 105 4.43 26.22 14.03
C THR A 105 5.42 25.24 14.64
N THR A 106 6.72 25.53 14.57
CA THR A 106 7.81 24.65 15.09
C THR A 106 7.61 23.18 14.68
N PRO A 107 7.47 22.86 13.38
CA PRO A 107 7.22 21.51 12.92
C PRO A 107 8.42 20.59 13.20
N SER A 108 8.18 19.28 13.33
CA SER A 108 9.27 18.31 13.35
C SER A 108 9.97 18.28 11.99
N ALA A 109 11.31 18.27 12.01
CA ALA A 109 12.12 18.08 10.81
C ALA A 109 12.02 16.64 10.29
N GLY A 110 12.42 16.44 9.03
CA GLY A 110 12.41 15.15 8.36
C GLY A 110 11.20 14.96 7.45
N ASP A 111 10.86 13.70 7.17
CA ASP A 111 9.85 13.37 6.17
C ASP A 111 8.42 13.62 6.65
N TRP A 112 7.58 14.15 5.77
CA TRP A 112 6.15 14.34 5.98
C TRP A 112 5.38 13.74 4.81
N PHE A 113 4.30 13.04 5.13
CA PHE A 113 3.49 12.34 4.15
C PHE A 113 2.06 12.85 4.15
N ILE A 114 1.53 13.05 2.95
CA ILE A 114 0.15 13.46 2.70
C ILE A 114 -0.52 12.39 1.85
N ALA A 115 -1.68 11.88 2.27
CA ALA A 115 -2.48 10.94 1.51
C ALA A 115 -3.84 11.56 1.18
N ALA A 116 -4.20 11.64 -0.10
CA ALA A 116 -5.48 12.17 -0.56
C ALA A 116 -6.28 11.10 -1.33
N HIS A 117 -7.59 11.01 -1.07
CA HIS A 117 -8.47 10.07 -1.76
C HIS A 117 -9.90 10.61 -1.90
N LEU A 118 -10.65 10.01 -2.82
CA LEU A 118 -12.12 10.15 -2.92
C LEU A 118 -12.80 9.10 -2.02
N PRO A 119 -14.09 9.23 -1.70
CA PRO A 119 -14.84 8.22 -0.94
C PRO A 119 -14.96 6.88 -1.70
N GLU A 120 -15.63 5.89 -1.09
CA GLU A 120 -16.02 4.64 -1.76
C GLU A 120 -16.91 4.95 -2.98
N ALA A 121 -16.73 4.21 -4.08
CA ALA A 121 -17.52 4.42 -5.29
C ALA A 121 -18.99 4.00 -5.07
N ALA A 122 -19.94 4.75 -5.63
CA ALA A 122 -21.37 4.45 -5.54
C ALA A 122 -21.78 3.30 -6.47
N GLY A 123 -21.24 2.09 -6.28
CA GLY A 123 -21.73 0.78 -6.74
C GLY A 123 -21.94 0.51 -8.24
N ARG A 124 -21.99 1.53 -9.10
CA ARG A 124 -22.35 1.40 -10.52
C ARG A 124 -21.10 1.15 -11.36
N ILE A 125 -21.11 0.06 -12.12
CA ILE A 125 -20.08 -0.19 -13.15
C ILE A 125 -20.33 0.84 -14.25
N GLU A 126 -19.52 1.89 -14.31
CA GLU A 126 -19.51 2.78 -15.46
C GLU A 126 -18.77 2.10 -16.61
N VAL A 127 -19.51 1.68 -17.63
CA VAL A 127 -18.94 1.14 -18.86
C VAL A 127 -18.11 2.25 -19.53
N LYS A 128 -16.79 2.07 -19.60
CA LYS A 128 -15.86 3.05 -20.20
C LYS A 128 -16.27 3.37 -21.64
N GLY A 129 -16.68 4.62 -21.90
CA GLY A 129 -16.97 5.12 -23.24
C GLY A 129 -18.40 5.61 -23.49
N PHE A 130 -19.33 5.41 -22.54
CA PHE A 130 -20.65 6.07 -22.56
C PHE A 130 -20.71 7.32 -21.67
N SER A 131 -19.91 7.37 -20.60
CA SER A 131 -19.63 8.58 -19.81
C SER A 131 -18.13 8.71 -19.56
N THR A 132 -17.58 9.93 -19.60
CA THR A 132 -16.21 10.19 -19.14
C THR A 132 -16.24 10.43 -17.64
N PRO A 133 -15.67 9.56 -16.79
CA PRO A 133 -15.70 9.75 -15.35
C PRO A 133 -15.03 11.08 -15.00
N CYS A 134 -15.72 11.91 -14.22
CA CYS A 134 -15.26 13.25 -13.90
C CYS A 134 -13.84 13.22 -13.31
N PRO A 135 -12.87 13.96 -13.89
CA PRO A 135 -11.54 14.03 -13.30
C PRO A 135 -11.56 14.93 -12.06
N TYR A 136 -11.25 14.35 -10.90
CA TYR A 136 -10.91 15.10 -9.70
C TYR A 136 -9.39 15.12 -9.56
N MET A 137 -8.81 16.31 -9.42
CA MET A 137 -7.36 16.49 -9.28
C MET A 137 -7.04 17.08 -7.91
N PHE A 138 -5.92 16.67 -7.35
CA PHE A 138 -5.40 17.19 -6.09
C PHE A 138 -3.92 17.49 -6.21
N GLN A 139 -3.53 18.65 -5.69
CA GLN A 139 -2.16 19.14 -5.61
C GLN A 139 -1.88 19.59 -4.18
N ALA A 140 -0.68 19.30 -3.70
CA ALA A 140 -0.19 19.74 -2.41
C ALA A 140 1.14 20.46 -2.61
N ASP A 141 1.26 21.63 -2.00
CA ASP A 141 2.49 22.40 -1.94
C ASP A 141 2.87 22.68 -0.48
N MET A 142 4.17 22.81 -0.26
CA MET A 142 4.79 23.04 1.04
C MET A 142 5.55 24.37 1.03
N PHE A 143 5.14 25.28 1.89
CA PHE A 143 5.90 26.50 2.19
C PHE A 143 6.58 26.36 3.55
N VAL A 144 7.87 26.68 3.59
CA VAL A 144 8.73 26.53 4.76
C VAL A 144 9.39 27.86 5.06
N LEU A 145 9.36 28.28 6.33
CA LEU A 145 10.12 29.41 6.85
C LEU A 145 11.15 28.90 7.85
N ARG A 146 12.43 29.17 7.56
CA ARG A 146 13.58 28.75 8.37
C ARG A 146 14.26 29.92 9.05
N LEU A 147 14.84 29.64 10.21
CA LEU A 147 15.67 30.56 10.96
C LEU A 147 17.13 30.12 10.86
N THR A 148 17.91 30.79 10.01
CA THR A 148 19.29 30.38 9.68
C THR A 148 20.25 30.50 10.86
N ASP A 149 20.14 31.57 11.64
CA ASP A 149 20.98 31.82 12.82
C ASP A 149 20.25 31.47 14.12
N MET A 150 19.75 30.23 14.25
CA MET A 150 19.11 29.78 15.50
C MET A 150 20.18 29.59 16.60
N PRO A 151 20.12 30.31 17.73
CA PRO A 151 21.11 30.17 18.79
C PRO A 151 21.09 28.77 19.39
N VAL A 152 22.26 28.28 19.80
CA VAL A 152 22.47 26.94 20.36
C VAL A 152 22.77 27.06 21.86
N LEU A 153 22.01 26.34 22.68
CA LEU A 153 22.30 26.22 24.11
C LEU A 153 23.37 25.15 24.33
N GLU A 154 24.49 25.54 24.94
CA GLU A 154 25.49 24.59 25.39
C GLU A 154 25.05 23.92 26.71
N PRO A 155 25.13 22.58 26.81
CA PRO A 155 24.75 21.88 28.03
C PRO A 155 25.55 22.34 29.26
N GLY A 156 24.85 22.73 30.33
CA GLY A 156 25.44 23.16 31.60
C GLY A 156 25.90 24.61 31.65
N VAL A 157 25.83 25.35 30.54
CA VAL A 157 26.24 26.75 30.47
C VAL A 157 25.01 27.66 30.44
N PRO A 158 24.81 28.54 31.44
CA PRO A 158 23.70 29.47 31.43
C PRO A 158 23.97 30.59 30.42
N THR A 159 22.98 30.89 29.56
CA THR A 159 23.15 31.85 28.45
C THR A 159 22.04 32.92 28.46
N PRO A 160 22.40 34.22 28.49
CA PRO A 160 21.43 35.31 28.50
C PRO A 160 20.88 35.58 27.10
N HIS A 161 19.57 35.80 27.02
CA HIS A 161 18.84 36.08 25.79
C HIS A 161 17.78 37.16 26.02
N THR A 162 17.44 37.90 24.95
CA THR A 162 16.43 38.95 25.00
C THR A 162 15.26 38.62 24.08
N VAL A 163 14.03 38.65 24.61
CA VAL A 163 12.78 38.36 23.89
C VAL A 163 11.96 39.64 23.79
N VAL A 164 11.44 39.97 22.60
CA VAL A 164 10.67 41.19 22.36
C VAL A 164 9.21 40.85 22.08
N SER A 165 8.29 41.31 22.93
CA SER A 165 6.83 41.16 22.75
C SER A 165 6.30 42.15 21.71
N PRO A 166 5.28 41.83 20.89
CA PRO A 166 4.71 40.51 20.58
C PRO A 166 5.21 39.98 19.22
N ALA A 167 6.18 40.67 18.61
CA ALA A 167 6.46 40.56 17.18
C ALA A 167 7.42 39.42 16.79
N LYS A 168 8.23 38.89 17.71
CA LYS A 168 9.24 37.85 17.41
C LYS A 168 9.44 36.89 18.59
N PRO A 169 8.84 35.67 18.55
CA PRO A 169 9.23 34.63 19.49
C PRO A 169 10.71 34.29 19.29
N LEU A 170 11.40 34.04 20.39
CA LEU A 170 12.79 33.58 20.38
C LEU A 170 12.78 32.07 20.14
N HIS A 171 13.50 31.61 19.12
CA HIS A 171 13.71 30.19 18.87
C HIS A 171 15.15 29.84 19.19
N VAL A 172 15.36 28.78 19.95
CA VAL A 172 16.66 28.29 20.40
C VAL A 172 16.68 26.78 20.23
N LYS A 173 17.86 26.17 20.05
CA LYS A 173 18.00 24.72 19.99
C LYS A 173 19.05 24.18 20.95
N VAL A 174 18.85 22.94 21.41
CA VAL A 174 19.82 22.21 22.22
C VAL A 174 19.97 20.80 21.67
N PHE A 175 21.21 20.29 21.58
CA PHE A 175 21.46 18.93 21.13
C PHE A 175 21.32 17.96 22.30
N VAL A 176 20.55 16.88 22.12
CA VAL A 176 20.40 15.83 23.13
C VAL A 176 21.46 14.75 22.87
N PRO A 177 22.42 14.52 23.79
CA PRO A 177 23.44 13.51 23.60
C PRO A 177 22.87 12.10 23.75
N LYS A 178 23.54 11.12 23.11
CA LYS A 178 23.27 9.70 23.32
C LYS A 178 23.40 9.33 24.79
N HIS A 179 22.58 8.39 25.26
CA HIS A 179 22.55 7.94 26.66
C HIS A 179 22.01 8.99 27.65
N ALA A 180 21.35 10.05 27.19
CA ALA A 180 20.60 10.95 28.06
C ALA A 180 19.40 10.22 28.66
N ALA A 181 19.37 10.06 29.98
CA ALA A 181 18.25 9.48 30.72
C ALA A 181 17.18 10.51 31.08
N GLY A 182 17.61 11.76 31.31
CA GLY A 182 16.73 12.87 31.58
C GLY A 182 17.37 14.19 31.18
N MET A 183 16.53 15.20 30.98
CA MET A 183 16.93 16.57 30.70
C MET A 183 16.24 17.50 31.71
N ARG A 184 16.97 18.46 32.26
CA ARG A 184 16.40 19.55 33.06
C ARG A 184 16.65 20.88 32.36
N PHE A 185 15.57 21.58 32.06
CA PHE A 185 15.58 22.94 31.51
C PHE A 185 15.23 23.94 32.61
N GLU A 186 16.02 25.00 32.74
CA GLU A 186 15.82 26.07 33.74
C GLU A 186 15.85 27.44 33.07
N LEU A 187 14.95 28.31 33.49
CA LEU A 187 14.89 29.71 33.12
C LEU A 187 15.12 30.55 34.38
N ARG A 188 16.18 31.35 34.36
CA ARG A 188 16.69 32.15 35.49
C ARG A 188 16.62 33.64 35.14
N SER A 189 16.69 34.47 36.18
CA SER A 189 16.93 35.92 36.06
C SER A 189 15.98 36.64 35.09
N CYS A 190 14.68 36.31 35.15
CA CYS A 190 13.70 36.80 34.20
C CYS A 190 13.18 38.20 34.57
N VAL A 191 13.61 39.21 33.81
CA VAL A 191 13.43 40.62 34.15
C VAL A 191 12.98 41.41 32.91
N THR A 192 12.02 42.32 33.07
CA THR A 192 11.64 43.28 32.01
C THR A 192 12.58 44.48 32.00
N ASN A 193 12.61 45.28 30.92
CA ASN A 193 13.40 46.53 30.88
C ASN A 193 13.15 47.45 32.10
N GLU A 194 11.95 47.45 32.67
CA GLU A 194 11.56 48.25 33.84
C GLU A 194 11.94 47.60 35.18
N LYS A 195 12.77 46.55 35.17
CA LYS A 195 13.14 45.74 36.34
C LYS A 195 11.94 45.10 37.06
N LYS A 196 10.83 44.86 36.34
CA LYS A 196 9.64 44.19 36.88
C LYS A 196 9.71 42.69 36.59
N ALA A 197 8.93 41.93 37.36
CA ALA A 197 8.69 40.51 37.11
C ALA A 197 8.16 40.29 35.68
N CYS A 198 8.73 39.31 34.98
CA CYS A 198 8.34 38.96 33.63
C CYS A 198 7.19 37.93 33.62
N ALA A 199 6.56 37.76 32.45
CA ALA A 199 5.71 36.62 32.13
C ALA A 199 6.12 36.06 30.77
N VAL A 200 6.58 34.82 30.72
CA VAL A 200 7.04 34.15 29.49
C VAL A 200 6.41 32.76 29.34
N ARG A 201 6.10 32.40 28.09
CA ARG A 201 5.66 31.06 27.70
C ARG A 201 6.81 30.37 26.97
N VAL A 202 7.23 29.22 27.49
CA VAL A 202 8.25 28.36 26.90
C VAL A 202 7.58 27.12 26.34
N VAL A 203 7.88 26.78 25.09
CA VAL A 203 7.43 25.56 24.43
C VAL A 203 8.66 24.74 24.05
N LEU A 204 8.77 23.54 24.59
CA LEU A 204 9.83 22.59 24.25
C LEU A 204 9.28 21.49 23.34
N GLY A 205 10.05 21.15 22.32
CA GLY A 205 9.69 20.12 21.34
C GLY A 205 9.05 20.70 20.08
N SER A 206 8.86 19.83 19.10
CA SER A 206 8.29 20.17 17.81
C SER A 206 6.91 19.58 17.63
N ILE A 207 6.07 20.19 16.80
CA ILE A 207 4.75 19.66 16.46
C ILE A 207 4.91 18.52 15.47
N THR A 208 4.35 17.38 15.84
CA THR A 208 4.01 16.26 14.95
C THR A 208 2.49 16.24 14.76
N LEU A 209 2.01 15.94 13.55
CA LEU A 209 0.58 15.69 13.31
C LEU A 209 0.32 14.18 13.29
N PRO A 210 -0.76 13.68 13.93
CA PRO A 210 -1.83 14.42 14.62
C PRO A 210 -1.56 14.80 16.08
N GLN A 211 -0.61 14.15 16.74
CA GLN A 211 -0.38 14.32 18.17
C GLN A 211 0.82 15.23 18.41
N SER A 212 0.63 16.33 19.14
CA SER A 212 1.74 17.14 19.65
C SER A 212 2.07 16.73 21.08
N PHE A 213 3.31 16.34 21.31
CA PHE A 213 3.84 16.03 22.65
C PHE A 213 4.68 17.19 23.21
N GLN A 214 4.54 18.38 22.65
CA GLN A 214 5.21 19.57 23.16
C GLN A 214 4.95 19.77 24.65
N ARG A 215 5.95 20.30 25.34
CA ARG A 215 5.86 20.62 26.76
C ARG A 215 5.84 22.13 26.90
N ILE A 216 4.77 22.64 27.49
CA ILE A 216 4.54 24.08 27.64
C ILE A 216 4.73 24.43 29.11
N LEU A 217 5.55 25.43 29.37
CA LEU A 217 5.84 25.96 30.70
C LEU A 217 5.57 27.46 30.69
N THR A 218 4.73 27.92 31.60
CA THR A 218 4.45 29.34 31.80
C THR A 218 5.18 29.81 33.04
N CYS A 219 6.13 30.73 32.88
CA CYS A 219 6.94 31.25 33.97
C CYS A 219 6.51 32.70 34.27
N THR A 220 6.06 32.95 35.50
CA THR A 220 5.64 34.27 35.99
C THR A 220 6.40 34.63 37.26
N GLY A 221 6.79 35.89 37.41
CA GLY A 221 7.54 36.34 38.59
C GLY A 221 9.05 36.42 38.38
N ASN A 222 9.77 36.67 39.49
CA ASN A 222 11.24 36.71 39.52
C ASN A 222 11.84 35.36 40.02
N VAL A 223 11.09 34.27 39.87
CA VAL A 223 11.45 32.94 40.40
C VAL A 223 12.03 32.08 39.29
N ASN A 224 13.05 31.28 39.62
CA ASN A 224 13.62 30.31 38.69
C ASN A 224 12.57 29.26 38.32
N CYS A 225 12.33 29.11 37.03
CA CYS A 225 11.33 28.21 36.46
C CYS A 225 12.06 26.98 35.90
N SER A 226 11.65 25.77 36.24
CA SER A 226 12.34 24.56 35.78
C SER A 226 11.37 23.48 35.32
N LEU A 227 11.82 22.68 34.35
CA LEU A 227 11.11 21.52 33.81
C LEU A 227 12.08 20.34 33.67
N ALA A 228 11.70 19.19 34.22
CA ALA A 228 12.39 17.93 34.03
C ALA A 228 11.66 17.09 32.97
N LEU A 229 12.42 16.49 32.07
CA LEU A 229 11.96 15.64 30.98
C LEU A 229 12.65 14.28 31.11
N ASP A 230 11.87 13.22 31.27
CA ASP A 230 12.37 11.85 31.31
C ASP A 230 12.45 11.27 29.89
N SER A 231 13.52 10.52 29.61
CA SER A 231 13.76 9.89 28.31
C SER A 231 13.62 10.89 27.14
N PRO A 232 14.58 11.83 26.98
CA PRO A 232 14.63 12.69 25.80
C PRO A 232 15.10 11.90 24.55
N PRO A 233 14.80 12.37 23.33
CA PRO A 233 15.21 11.70 22.09
C PRO A 233 16.72 11.77 21.91
N TRP A 234 17.38 10.65 21.62
CA TRP A 234 18.84 10.59 21.51
C TRP A 234 19.33 11.11 20.15
N GLU A 235 20.44 11.85 20.16
CA GLU A 235 21.13 12.32 18.94
C GLU A 235 20.24 13.20 18.06
N LYS A 236 19.35 13.99 18.67
CA LYS A 236 18.44 14.91 18.00
C LYS A 236 18.57 16.33 18.54
N TRP A 237 18.29 17.30 17.68
CA TRP A 237 18.11 18.69 18.06
C TRP A 237 16.71 18.90 18.64
N LEU A 238 16.66 19.43 19.85
CA LEU A 238 15.42 19.85 20.49
C LEU A 238 15.24 21.36 20.29
N GLN A 239 14.15 21.75 19.64
CA GLN A 239 13.75 23.16 19.51
C GLN A 239 13.01 23.64 20.76
N ILE A 240 13.30 24.89 21.13
CA ILE A 240 12.70 25.61 22.26
C ILE A 240 12.23 26.96 21.74
N MET A 241 10.93 27.25 21.91
CA MET A 241 10.33 28.54 21.59
C MET A 241 10.03 29.29 22.88
N VAL A 242 10.44 30.55 22.97
CA VAL A 242 10.13 31.43 24.10
C VAL A 242 9.40 32.67 23.60
N GLU A 243 8.23 32.91 24.19
CA GLU A 243 7.35 34.01 23.86
C GLU A 243 7.08 34.85 25.11
N SER A 244 7.19 36.17 24.97
CA SER A 244 6.85 37.11 26.05
C SER A 244 5.34 37.35 26.07
N LEU A 245 4.72 37.19 27.25
CA LEU A 245 3.29 37.45 27.48
C LEU A 245 3.03 38.89 27.96
N GLY A 246 4.06 39.75 27.97
CA GLY A 246 3.99 41.14 28.39
C GLY A 246 3.33 42.07 27.35
N THR A 247 3.15 43.34 27.73
CA THR A 247 2.60 44.39 26.87
C THR A 247 3.45 44.59 25.60
N ALA A 248 2.82 45.07 24.52
CA ALA A 248 3.48 45.27 23.23
C ALA A 248 4.74 46.15 23.36
N ASN A 249 5.81 45.72 22.69
CA ASN A 249 7.15 46.32 22.66
C ASN A 249 7.96 46.26 23.97
N ALA A 250 7.50 45.51 24.98
CA ALA A 250 8.34 45.20 26.13
C ALA A 250 9.39 44.13 25.79
N SER A 251 10.67 44.40 26.03
CA SER A 251 11.71 43.37 26.01
C SER A 251 11.94 42.76 27.39
N VAL A 252 12.15 41.44 27.37
CA VAL A 252 12.40 40.61 28.54
C VAL A 252 13.77 39.97 28.38
N SER A 253 14.65 40.15 29.36
CA SER A 253 15.92 39.43 29.45
C SER A 253 15.71 38.16 30.28
N VAL A 254 16.17 37.02 29.75
CA VAL A 254 16.08 35.70 30.39
C VAL A 254 17.40 34.97 30.26
N GLU A 255 17.75 34.18 31.27
CA GLU A 255 18.92 33.31 31.25
C GLU A 255 18.46 31.85 31.16
N MET A 256 18.92 31.11 30.15
CA MET A 256 18.49 29.74 29.90
C MET A 256 19.62 28.75 30.21
N LEU A 257 19.27 27.65 30.88
CA LEU A 257 20.19 26.58 31.22
C LEU A 257 19.55 25.21 30.90
N ALA A 258 20.22 24.41 30.10
CA ALA A 258 19.85 23.03 29.83
C ALA A 258 20.91 22.07 30.41
N SER A 259 20.48 21.06 31.16
CA SER A 259 21.38 20.06 31.77
C SER A 259 20.84 18.64 31.53
N PHE A 260 21.73 17.64 31.47
CA PHE A 260 21.38 16.26 31.15
C PHE A 260 21.87 15.29 32.22
N THR A 261 21.03 14.32 32.56
CA THR A 261 21.39 13.16 33.36
C THR A 261 21.79 12.04 32.40
N VAL A 262 23.01 11.51 32.53
CA VAL A 262 23.54 10.48 31.61
C VAL A 262 23.43 9.11 32.24
N CYS A 263 22.93 8.13 31.48
CA CYS A 263 22.89 6.73 31.87
C CYS A 263 23.70 5.86 30.91
N ARG A 264 24.92 5.45 31.31
CA ARG A 264 25.81 4.69 30.43
C ARG A 264 25.58 3.17 30.51
N PRO A 265 25.81 2.44 29.41
CA PRO A 265 25.82 0.98 29.44
C PRO A 265 26.91 0.46 30.38
N GLY A 266 26.67 -0.70 31.00
CA GLY A 266 27.72 -1.49 31.63
C GLY A 266 28.81 -1.87 30.62
N SER A 267 30.06 -2.03 31.08
CA SER A 267 31.18 -2.34 30.19
C SER A 267 30.87 -3.58 29.35
N ALA A 268 30.67 -3.38 28.05
CA ALA A 268 30.37 -4.46 27.12
C ALA A 268 31.66 -5.21 26.77
N SER A 269 31.83 -6.41 27.31
CA SER A 269 32.82 -7.39 26.85
C SER A 269 32.50 -7.96 25.45
N SER A 270 31.41 -7.50 24.81
CA SER A 270 30.80 -8.11 23.63
C SER A 270 31.54 -7.87 22.31
N PHE A 271 32.32 -6.80 22.16
CA PHE A 271 33.02 -6.52 20.90
C PHE A 271 34.18 -7.51 20.64
N LEU A 272 34.77 -8.07 21.70
CA LEU A 272 35.84 -9.06 21.58
C LEU A 272 35.34 -10.42 21.03
N ASN A 273 34.05 -10.73 21.18
CA ASN A 273 33.47 -11.97 20.65
C ASN A 273 33.25 -11.93 19.12
N PHE A 274 33.17 -10.75 18.50
CA PHE A 274 33.02 -10.65 17.04
C PHE A 274 34.28 -11.08 16.30
N ILE A 275 35.46 -10.85 16.89
CA ILE A 275 36.76 -11.29 16.34
C ILE A 275 36.87 -12.83 16.34
N SER A 276 36.22 -13.50 17.30
CA SER A 276 36.23 -14.97 17.41
C SER A 276 35.33 -15.68 16.38
N LEU A 277 34.30 -15.01 15.83
CA LEU A 277 33.40 -15.62 14.84
C LEU A 277 34.05 -15.82 13.46
N ASN A 278 35.14 -15.10 13.17
CA ASN A 278 35.89 -15.26 11.93
C ASN A 278 36.86 -16.46 11.95
N GLN A 279 37.06 -17.12 13.11
CA GLN A 279 37.97 -18.26 13.24
C GLN A 279 37.27 -19.63 13.18
N SER A 280 35.94 -19.72 13.27
CA SER A 280 35.22 -21.00 13.24
C SER A 280 34.75 -21.44 11.84
N GLN A 281 35.11 -20.72 10.77
CA GLN A 281 34.76 -21.04 9.38
C GLN A 281 35.94 -21.46 8.48
N THR A 282 37.08 -21.88 9.04
CA THR A 282 38.09 -22.61 8.24
C THR A 282 38.04 -24.09 8.58
N GLY A 283 37.62 -24.88 7.58
CA GLY A 283 37.38 -26.31 7.71
C GLY A 283 38.60 -27.07 8.22
N ALA A 284 38.32 -28.05 9.09
CA ALA A 284 39.27 -29.06 9.51
C ALA A 284 39.84 -29.79 8.28
N ARG A 285 41.16 -29.69 8.09
CA ARG A 285 41.96 -30.64 7.30
C ARG A 285 42.75 -31.52 8.28
N PRO A 286 42.72 -32.86 8.16
CA PRO A 286 43.48 -33.74 9.04
C PRO A 286 44.94 -33.84 8.57
N GLY A 287 45.86 -33.72 9.51
CA GLY A 287 47.24 -34.20 9.38
C GLY A 287 48.28 -33.12 9.19
N THR A 288 48.94 -32.73 10.29
CA THR A 288 50.40 -32.71 10.41
C THR A 288 50.79 -32.44 11.87
N THR A 289 51.71 -33.27 12.34
CA THR A 289 52.35 -33.27 13.66
C THR A 289 53.37 -32.15 13.82
N GLY A 290 53.41 -31.53 15.00
CA GLY A 290 54.62 -30.94 15.59
C GLY A 290 54.74 -29.42 15.52
N ALA A 291 54.59 -28.75 16.66
CA ALA A 291 55.63 -27.90 17.27
C ALA A 291 55.01 -27.07 18.42
N ALA A 292 55.60 -27.22 19.60
CA ALA A 292 55.24 -26.54 20.82
C ALA A 292 55.82 -25.11 20.88
N GLY A 293 55.11 -24.24 21.61
CA GLY A 293 55.72 -23.22 22.45
C GLY A 293 56.00 -21.86 21.82
N SER A 294 55.15 -20.88 22.12
CA SER A 294 55.62 -19.50 22.35
C SER A 294 54.66 -18.75 23.27
N SER A 295 55.05 -18.68 24.55
CA SER A 295 54.54 -17.78 25.57
C SER A 295 54.80 -16.32 25.16
N ALA A 296 53.73 -15.56 24.90
CA ALA A 296 53.81 -14.11 24.77
C ALA A 296 53.57 -13.47 26.14
N GLN A 297 54.60 -12.75 26.57
CA GLN A 297 54.78 -12.13 27.87
C GLN A 297 53.72 -11.08 28.19
N SER A 298 53.33 -11.08 29.46
CA SER A 298 52.60 -10.03 30.16
C SER A 298 53.36 -8.70 30.08
N ALA A 299 52.73 -7.68 29.50
CA ALA A 299 53.19 -6.31 29.57
C ALA A 299 52.29 -5.51 30.54
N GLY A 300 52.89 -5.10 31.67
CA GLY A 300 52.62 -3.83 32.35
C GLY A 300 51.35 -3.75 33.19
N GLU A 301 51.49 -4.10 34.48
CA GLU A 301 50.67 -3.54 35.55
C GLU A 301 50.80 -2.00 35.55
N VAL A 302 49.68 -1.30 35.33
CA VAL A 302 49.55 0.13 35.62
C VAL A 302 48.72 0.26 36.90
N PRO A 303 49.13 1.08 37.89
CA PRO A 303 48.55 1.04 39.22
C PRO A 303 47.08 1.45 39.22
N HIS A 304 46.26 0.66 39.92
CA HIS A 304 44.91 1.00 40.31
C HIS A 304 44.88 2.36 41.05
N ASN A 305 44.40 3.39 40.37
CA ASN A 305 43.91 4.59 41.05
C ASN A 305 42.39 4.46 41.21
N THR A 306 41.99 4.07 42.41
CA THR A 306 40.59 4.02 42.88
C THR A 306 40.06 5.43 43.11
N SER A 307 39.31 5.97 42.13
CA SER A 307 38.30 7.00 42.39
C SER A 307 37.35 7.15 41.19
N GLY A 308 36.14 6.63 41.32
CA GLY A 308 35.06 6.80 40.33
C GLY A 308 34.46 5.46 39.89
N GLN A 309 33.77 4.78 40.81
CA GLN A 309 32.91 3.64 40.51
C GLN A 309 31.80 4.12 39.56
N ARG A 310 32.01 4.02 38.25
CA ARG A 310 31.03 4.40 37.22
C ARG A 310 29.88 3.41 37.29
N SER A 311 28.78 3.78 37.97
CA SER A 311 27.56 2.99 38.06
C SER A 311 26.92 2.87 36.67
N SER A 312 26.99 1.67 36.07
CA SER A 312 26.24 1.33 34.87
C SER A 312 24.74 1.20 35.20
N CYS A 313 23.87 1.81 34.40
CA CYS A 313 22.43 1.83 34.66
C CYS A 313 21.59 1.32 33.48
N LEU A 314 22.22 0.84 32.41
CA LEU A 314 21.54 0.13 31.31
C LEU A 314 22.41 -1.01 30.76
N GLN A 315 21.78 -2.00 30.14
CA GLN A 315 22.43 -3.13 29.47
C GLN A 315 22.10 -3.10 27.98
N ASN A 316 23.11 -2.97 27.11
CA ASN A 316 22.92 -2.99 25.66
C ASN A 316 23.13 -4.39 25.10
N GLN A 317 22.20 -4.85 24.26
CA GLN A 317 22.35 -6.07 23.49
C GLN A 317 22.72 -5.73 22.04
N PRO A 318 23.78 -6.34 21.49
CA PRO A 318 24.14 -6.11 20.09
C PRO A 318 23.14 -6.79 19.16
N VAL A 319 22.55 -6.01 18.26
CA VAL A 319 21.57 -6.45 17.26
C VAL A 319 22.15 -6.24 15.87
N VAL A 320 22.09 -7.26 15.04
CA VAL A 320 22.42 -7.24 13.62
C VAL A 320 21.13 -6.96 12.82
N ARG A 321 21.17 -5.96 11.96
CA ARG A 321 20.14 -5.66 10.97
C ARG A 321 20.51 -6.38 9.67
N GLU A 322 19.69 -7.35 9.27
CA GLU A 322 19.84 -8.10 8.02
C GLU A 322 18.77 -7.65 7.02
N ASP A 323 19.19 -6.98 5.95
CA ASP A 323 18.31 -6.65 4.82
C ASP A 323 18.03 -7.91 3.99
N LEU A 324 16.76 -8.30 3.89
CA LEU A 324 16.35 -9.47 3.11
C LEU A 324 15.88 -9.05 1.71
N ASP A 325 15.06 -8.00 1.64
CA ASP A 325 14.52 -7.42 0.41
C ASP A 325 14.03 -5.98 0.69
N VAL A 326 13.45 -5.33 -0.32
CA VAL A 326 12.84 -4.01 -0.23
C VAL A 326 11.74 -3.99 0.83
N VAL A 327 11.90 -3.15 1.85
CA VAL A 327 10.96 -3.06 2.99
C VAL A 327 10.85 -4.40 3.75
N SER A 328 11.89 -5.24 3.70
CA SER A 328 11.96 -6.51 4.43
C SER A 328 13.30 -6.62 5.18
N VAL A 329 13.23 -6.61 6.50
CA VAL A 329 14.40 -6.56 7.38
C VAL A 329 14.21 -7.54 8.51
N ARG A 330 15.28 -8.24 8.88
CA ARG A 330 15.30 -9.13 10.05
C ARG A 330 16.32 -8.63 11.07
N TYR A 331 15.92 -8.58 12.34
CA TYR A 331 16.82 -8.24 13.44
C TYR A 331 17.27 -9.51 14.16
N ARG A 332 18.58 -9.73 14.25
CA ARG A 332 19.19 -10.91 14.90
C ARG A 332 20.08 -10.50 16.06
N LEU A 333 20.00 -11.23 17.17
CA LEU A 333 20.88 -11.08 18.33
C LEU A 333 22.15 -11.92 18.15
N LEU A 334 23.33 -11.36 18.46
CA LEU A 334 24.61 -12.08 18.30
C LEU A 334 24.78 -13.27 19.27
N ASN A 335 24.25 -13.14 20.49
CA ASN A 335 24.44 -14.12 21.57
C ASN A 335 23.32 -15.19 21.62
N GLY A 336 22.63 -15.41 20.51
CA GLY A 336 21.45 -16.27 20.43
C GLY A 336 20.12 -15.50 20.62
N PRO A 337 18.97 -16.16 20.41
CA PRO A 337 17.67 -15.50 20.32
C PRO A 337 17.09 -15.07 21.68
N SER A 338 17.63 -15.57 22.80
CA SER A 338 17.16 -15.29 24.15
C SER A 338 18.00 -14.21 24.83
N VAL A 339 17.33 -13.18 25.34
CA VAL A 339 17.91 -12.05 26.06
C VAL A 339 17.71 -12.25 27.56
N PRO A 340 18.78 -12.16 28.38
CA PRO A 340 18.65 -12.11 29.84
C PRO A 340 18.11 -10.74 30.27
N VAL A 341 17.04 -10.72 31.05
CA VAL A 341 16.36 -9.52 31.54
C VAL A 341 16.38 -9.52 33.07
N SER A 342 16.92 -8.46 33.66
CA SER A 342 17.03 -8.28 35.12
C SER A 342 16.08 -7.20 35.64
N SER A 343 15.94 -7.11 36.96
CA SER A 343 15.16 -6.06 37.64
C SER A 343 15.96 -4.78 37.88
N LEU A 344 17.30 -4.88 37.98
CA LEU A 344 18.20 -3.80 38.39
C LEU A 344 18.39 -2.73 37.32
N SER A 345 18.56 -3.13 36.06
CA SER A 345 18.80 -2.21 34.94
C SER A 345 18.06 -2.66 33.69
N PRO A 346 17.44 -1.74 32.92
CA PRO A 346 16.78 -2.07 31.67
C PRO A 346 17.76 -2.63 30.64
N THR A 347 17.29 -3.63 29.90
CA THR A 347 17.99 -4.17 28.73
C THR A 347 17.46 -3.49 27.47
N LEU A 348 18.37 -3.04 26.60
CA LEU A 348 18.07 -2.22 25.44
C LEU A 348 18.53 -2.91 24.14
N LEU A 349 17.62 -2.98 23.17
CA LEU A 349 17.88 -3.43 21.81
C LEU A 349 17.60 -2.28 20.84
N LEU A 350 18.52 -2.04 19.90
CA LEU A 350 18.37 -1.05 18.83
C LEU A 350 17.80 -1.73 17.57
N LEU A 351 16.67 -1.22 17.10
CA LEU A 351 15.99 -1.61 15.86
C LEU A 351 16.09 -0.43 14.89
N ASN A 352 17.16 -0.38 14.10
CA ASN A 352 17.40 0.75 13.21
C ASN A 352 16.47 0.70 11.97
N LEU A 353 15.53 1.66 11.88
CA LEU A 353 14.60 1.86 10.77
C LEU A 353 14.81 3.22 10.07
N ASN A 354 16.07 3.60 9.83
CA ASN A 354 16.44 4.92 9.32
C ASN A 354 16.87 4.95 7.83
N THR A 355 16.61 3.90 7.04
CA THR A 355 17.06 3.83 5.63
C THR A 355 16.20 4.61 4.63
N GLY A 356 15.13 5.28 5.10
CA GLY A 356 14.21 6.07 4.28
C GLY A 356 13.12 5.26 3.56
N MET A 357 13.26 3.94 3.43
CA MET A 357 12.24 3.06 2.85
C MET A 357 11.51 2.19 3.89
N ASP A 358 12.10 2.04 5.08
CA ASP A 358 11.57 1.16 6.14
C ASP A 358 10.16 1.53 6.60
N SER A 359 9.80 2.82 6.54
CA SER A 359 8.48 3.33 6.93
C SER A 359 7.34 2.93 5.98
N GLY A 360 7.67 2.31 4.84
CA GLY A 360 6.72 1.77 3.87
C GLY A 360 6.13 0.40 4.22
N GLY A 361 6.55 -0.23 5.33
CA GLY A 361 6.14 -1.59 5.72
C GLY A 361 5.49 -1.68 7.09
N SER A 362 5.50 -2.87 7.68
CA SER A 362 4.98 -3.15 9.03
C SER A 362 6.08 -3.75 9.90
N LEU A 363 6.36 -3.12 11.04
CA LEU A 363 7.29 -3.64 12.03
C LEU A 363 6.54 -4.60 12.96
N VAL A 364 7.02 -5.84 13.05
CA VAL A 364 6.52 -6.86 13.95
C VAL A 364 7.54 -7.11 15.04
N VAL A 365 7.11 -7.02 16.30
CA VAL A 365 7.91 -7.33 17.48
C VAL A 365 7.15 -8.33 18.33
N SER A 366 7.70 -9.53 18.49
CA SER A 366 7.15 -10.61 19.30
C SER A 366 8.13 -10.98 20.41
N LEU A 367 7.59 -11.13 21.62
CA LEU A 367 8.31 -11.57 22.81
C LEU A 367 7.78 -12.92 23.25
N LEU A 368 8.69 -13.84 23.60
CA LEU A 368 8.34 -15.15 24.13
C LEU A 368 9.16 -15.43 25.40
N LEU A 369 8.49 -15.60 26.53
CA LEU A 369 9.12 -15.94 27.81
C LEU A 369 9.48 -17.43 27.83
N ASN A 370 10.79 -17.75 27.94
CA ASN A 370 11.28 -19.13 27.90
C ASN A 370 11.42 -19.73 29.32
N LYS A 371 12.19 -19.06 30.19
CA LYS A 371 12.41 -19.49 31.58
C LYS A 371 12.58 -18.27 32.50
N THR A 372 12.07 -18.38 33.73
CA THR A 372 12.36 -17.45 34.84
C THR A 372 13.22 -18.17 35.87
N SER A 373 14.25 -17.50 36.40
CA SER A 373 15.25 -18.14 37.28
C SER A 373 14.74 -18.47 38.69
N VAL A 374 13.57 -17.94 39.11
CA VAL A 374 13.01 -18.16 40.45
C VAL A 374 11.50 -18.31 40.39
N SER A 375 10.95 -19.13 41.30
CA SER A 375 9.53 -19.42 41.53
C SER A 375 8.69 -18.22 42.00
N LEU A 376 8.94 -17.02 41.48
CA LEU A 376 8.02 -15.89 41.63
C LEU A 376 6.87 -16.09 40.63
N ALA A 377 5.79 -16.72 41.10
CA ALA A 377 4.59 -16.99 40.29
C ALA A 377 3.98 -15.74 39.61
N ASN A 378 4.37 -14.52 40.03
CA ASN A 378 3.80 -13.24 39.58
C ASN A 378 4.83 -12.24 39.02
N ALA A 379 6.04 -12.66 38.63
CA ALA A 379 6.98 -11.74 37.98
C ALA A 379 6.57 -11.46 36.52
N THR A 380 6.61 -10.19 36.11
CA THR A 380 6.24 -9.77 34.75
C THR A 380 7.40 -9.06 34.07
N VAL A 381 7.69 -9.44 32.83
CA VAL A 381 8.63 -8.67 32.00
C VAL A 381 7.81 -7.64 31.25
N VAL A 382 8.14 -6.36 31.48
CA VAL A 382 7.55 -5.24 30.75
C VAL A 382 8.54 -4.79 29.68
N ALA A 383 8.00 -4.47 28.52
CA ALA A 383 8.74 -4.03 27.36
C ALA A 383 8.14 -2.76 26.77
N CYS A 384 8.99 -1.87 26.29
CA CYS A 384 8.60 -0.63 25.62
C CYS A 384 9.28 -0.53 24.26
N VAL A 385 8.47 -0.34 23.21
CA VAL A 385 8.93 -0.10 21.85
C VAL A 385 8.68 1.36 21.50
N ASN A 386 9.74 2.13 21.30
CA ASN A 386 9.67 3.58 21.10
C ASN A 386 10.60 4.04 19.97
N ALA A 387 10.16 5.02 19.19
CA ALA A 387 10.98 5.71 18.20
C ALA A 387 11.77 6.85 18.86
N ALA A 388 13.01 7.05 18.41
CA ALA A 388 13.96 8.11 18.80
C ALA A 388 14.40 8.17 20.28
N SER A 389 13.61 7.65 21.22
CA SER A 389 13.89 7.72 22.64
C SER A 389 13.62 6.39 23.36
N PRO A 390 14.62 5.80 24.04
CA PRO A 390 14.44 4.60 24.84
C PRO A 390 13.87 4.92 26.23
N VAL A 391 12.97 4.06 26.71
CA VAL A 391 12.42 4.16 28.07
C VAL A 391 13.38 3.47 29.03
N LEU A 392 14.04 4.23 29.90
CA LEU A 392 15.04 3.68 30.84
C LEU A 392 14.49 3.36 32.24
N SER A 393 13.26 3.79 32.56
CA SER A 393 12.64 3.57 33.87
C SER A 393 11.23 2.95 33.72
N LEU A 394 11.19 1.67 33.33
CA LEU A 394 9.91 0.98 33.02
C LEU A 394 9.04 0.76 34.27
N ASN A 395 9.61 0.84 35.47
CA ASN A 395 8.85 0.79 36.72
C ASN A 395 7.92 2.02 36.90
N ALA A 396 8.39 3.19 36.45
CA ALA A 396 7.64 4.46 36.58
C ALA A 396 6.65 4.65 35.43
N THR A 397 7.09 4.38 34.19
CA THR A 397 6.31 4.61 32.97
C THR A 397 5.75 3.30 32.42
N ARG A 398 4.67 2.79 33.06
CA ARG A 398 3.94 1.59 32.61
C ARG A 398 3.34 1.71 31.20
N ASN A 399 3.16 2.94 30.70
CA ASN A 399 2.59 3.23 29.38
C ASN A 399 3.65 3.49 28.31
N CYS A 400 4.95 3.35 28.58
CA CYS A 400 6.03 3.65 27.63
C CYS A 400 6.01 5.08 27.07
N SER A 401 5.52 6.05 27.86
CA SER A 401 5.60 7.47 27.50
C SER A 401 7.02 8.01 27.70
N THR A 402 7.44 8.90 26.79
CA THR A 402 8.72 9.61 26.85
C THR A 402 8.48 11.12 26.88
N ALA A 403 9.54 11.93 26.85
CA ALA A 403 9.43 13.39 26.83
C ALA A 403 8.54 13.92 25.68
N PHE A 404 8.68 13.36 24.48
CA PHE A 404 8.05 13.88 23.25
C PHE A 404 7.41 12.81 22.36
N SER A 405 7.27 11.57 22.83
CA SER A 405 6.57 10.53 22.07
C SER A 405 5.87 9.54 22.98
N GLN A 406 4.76 9.01 22.48
CA GLN A 406 4.08 7.87 23.09
C GLN A 406 4.63 6.58 22.49
N GLY A 407 5.09 5.65 23.32
CA GLY A 407 5.56 4.33 22.91
C GLY A 407 4.47 3.27 22.87
N TYR A 408 4.90 2.03 22.69
CA TYR A 408 4.05 0.85 22.68
C TYR A 408 4.45 -0.13 23.80
N PRO A 409 3.56 -0.37 24.78
CA PRO A 409 3.81 -1.33 25.84
C PRO A 409 3.56 -2.76 25.38
N LEU A 410 4.42 -3.66 25.85
CA LEU A 410 4.29 -5.11 25.74
C LEU A 410 4.58 -5.71 27.12
N SER A 411 3.91 -6.81 27.46
CA SER A 411 4.16 -7.50 28.73
C SER A 411 4.02 -9.00 28.56
N VAL A 412 4.96 -9.75 29.11
CA VAL A 412 4.90 -11.21 29.16
C VAL A 412 5.04 -11.70 30.60
N SER A 413 4.34 -12.77 30.91
CA SER A 413 4.32 -13.40 32.23
C SER A 413 4.26 -14.93 32.07
N THR A 414 4.30 -15.67 33.17
CA THR A 414 4.10 -17.12 33.16
C THR A 414 2.71 -17.53 32.66
N SER A 415 1.68 -16.68 32.83
CA SER A 415 0.31 -16.94 32.36
C SER A 415 0.09 -16.52 30.90
N SER A 416 0.81 -15.51 30.43
CA SER A 416 0.79 -15.02 29.05
C SER A 416 2.23 -14.94 28.55
N ALA A 417 2.75 -16.09 28.13
CA ALA A 417 4.16 -16.25 27.80
C ALA A 417 4.55 -15.55 26.50
N ASP A 418 3.60 -15.25 25.62
CA ASP A 418 3.80 -14.59 24.35
C ASP A 418 3.06 -13.24 24.26
N ALA A 419 3.70 -12.28 23.60
CA ALA A 419 3.08 -11.00 23.25
C ALA A 419 3.62 -10.51 21.92
N THR A 420 2.74 -10.05 21.03
CA THR A 420 3.10 -9.55 19.70
C THR A 420 2.55 -8.14 19.49
N LEU A 421 3.39 -7.26 18.95
CA LEU A 421 3.07 -5.91 18.56
C LEU A 421 3.29 -5.76 17.05
N ILE A 422 2.31 -5.18 16.35
CA ILE A 422 2.44 -4.80 14.94
C ILE A 422 2.31 -3.27 14.85
N VAL A 423 3.38 -2.61 14.43
CA VAL A 423 3.41 -1.17 14.14
C VAL A 423 3.31 -0.99 12.63
N LEU A 424 2.14 -0.54 12.17
CA LEU A 424 1.89 -0.26 10.76
C LEU A 424 2.59 1.03 10.35
N TYR A 425 3.32 1.00 9.23
CA TYR A 425 4.10 2.13 8.72
C TYR A 425 4.88 2.82 9.86
N PRO A 426 5.90 2.17 10.43
CA PRO A 426 6.67 2.75 11.53
C PRO A 426 7.35 4.04 11.05
N GLN A 427 7.45 5.03 11.93
CA GLN A 427 8.21 6.25 11.66
C GLN A 427 9.67 5.94 11.30
N THR A 428 10.23 6.58 10.27
CA THR A 428 11.65 6.52 9.94
C THR A 428 12.47 7.14 11.08
N ASP A 429 13.06 6.31 11.93
CA ASP A 429 13.95 6.72 13.02
C ASP A 429 14.70 5.51 13.60
N ASP A 430 15.53 5.74 14.61
CA ASP A 430 16.09 4.67 15.44
C ASP A 430 15.04 4.22 16.46
N TRP A 431 14.65 2.95 16.41
CA TRP A 431 13.69 2.37 17.35
C TRP A 431 14.39 1.61 18.46
N PHE A 432 13.82 1.69 19.66
CA PHE A 432 14.37 1.08 20.85
C PHE A 432 13.37 0.13 21.47
N LEU A 433 13.78 -1.11 21.70
CA LEU A 433 13.06 -2.07 22.54
C LEU A 433 13.75 -2.13 23.90
N SER A 434 13.09 -1.59 24.92
CA SER A 434 13.55 -1.59 26.31
C SER A 434 12.81 -2.68 27.08
N LEU A 435 13.52 -3.50 27.85
CA LEU A 435 13.00 -4.66 28.60
C LEU A 435 13.43 -4.56 30.07
N GLN A 436 12.51 -4.79 31.00
CA GLN A 436 12.83 -4.85 32.43
C GLN A 436 11.92 -5.84 33.16
N LEU A 437 12.49 -6.60 34.09
CA LEU A 437 11.74 -7.50 34.96
C LEU A 437 11.15 -6.72 36.14
N LEU A 438 9.83 -6.76 36.30
CA LEU A 438 9.14 -6.16 37.44
C LEU A 438 8.65 -7.26 38.39
N CYS A 439 9.09 -7.19 39.65
CA CYS A 439 8.62 -8.08 40.71
C CYS A 439 7.49 -7.44 41.54
N PRO A 440 6.60 -8.24 42.14
CA PRO A 440 5.62 -7.75 43.12
C PRO A 440 6.31 -7.10 44.32
N LYS A 441 5.71 -6.04 44.87
CA LYS A 441 6.20 -5.39 46.10
C LYS A 441 6.09 -6.37 47.28
N GLY A 442 7.19 -6.60 48.01
CA GLY A 442 7.20 -7.38 49.26
C GLY A 442 7.91 -8.74 49.24
N GLN A 443 8.58 -9.13 48.15
CA GLN A 443 9.39 -10.36 48.08
C GLN A 443 10.89 -10.04 48.08
N GLY A 444 11.65 -10.71 48.94
CA GLY A 444 13.03 -10.38 49.33
C GLY A 444 14.15 -10.71 48.33
N GLU A 445 13.83 -11.21 47.13
CA GLU A 445 14.85 -11.68 46.15
C GLU A 445 14.60 -11.15 44.72
N CYS A 446 14.09 -9.93 44.57
CA CYS A 446 13.89 -9.36 43.22
C CYS A 446 15.20 -8.96 42.53
N SER A 447 16.23 -8.58 43.28
CA SER A 447 17.52 -8.09 42.74
C SER A 447 18.34 -9.17 42.02
N THR A 448 18.12 -10.45 42.35
CA THR A 448 18.79 -11.62 41.74
C THR A 448 17.92 -12.31 40.69
N ALA A 449 16.69 -11.87 40.49
CA ALA A 449 15.77 -12.47 39.53
C ALA A 449 16.17 -12.12 38.09
N GLU A 450 16.16 -13.16 37.23
CA GLU A 450 16.49 -13.05 35.81
C GLU A 450 15.43 -13.81 34.99
N ALA A 451 14.96 -13.18 33.92
CA ALA A 451 14.06 -13.78 32.95
C ALA A 451 14.75 -13.92 31.60
N LYS A 452 14.61 -15.07 30.95
CA LYS A 452 15.09 -15.28 29.58
C LYS A 452 13.93 -15.08 28.60
N VAL A 453 14.01 -14.00 27.81
CA VAL A 453 13.00 -13.63 26.83
C VAL A 453 13.55 -13.77 25.43
N THR A 454 12.89 -14.57 24.60
CA THR A 454 13.20 -14.66 23.18
C THR A 454 12.54 -13.50 22.44
N VAL A 455 13.32 -12.77 21.65
CA VAL A 455 12.86 -11.60 20.89
C VAL A 455 12.87 -11.91 19.40
N PHE A 456 11.72 -11.78 18.75
CA PHE A 456 11.59 -11.80 17.30
C PHE A 456 11.20 -10.41 16.83
N ALA A 457 12.07 -9.75 16.05
CA ALA A 457 11.76 -8.46 15.45
C ALA A 457 12.09 -8.49 13.96
N TYR A 458 11.14 -8.07 13.13
CA TYR A 458 11.33 -7.98 11.69
C TYR A 458 10.39 -6.95 11.07
N LEU A 459 10.82 -6.37 9.95
CA LEU A 459 10.02 -5.55 9.07
C LEU A 459 9.54 -6.41 7.90
N THR A 460 8.26 -6.32 7.57
CA THR A 460 7.68 -6.98 6.40
C THR A 460 6.86 -5.98 5.58
N PRO A 461 6.81 -6.11 4.23
CA PRO A 461 5.98 -5.24 3.40
C PRO A 461 4.49 -5.34 3.79
N CYS A 462 3.94 -6.56 3.78
CA CYS A 462 2.60 -6.85 4.25
C CYS A 462 2.64 -7.90 5.35
N PHE A 463 1.79 -7.72 6.37
CA PHE A 463 1.65 -8.72 7.43
C PHE A 463 0.98 -9.99 6.86
N ASN A 464 1.62 -11.16 7.08
CA ASN A 464 1.19 -12.47 6.56
C ASN A 464 0.84 -12.48 5.06
N ASP A 465 1.55 -11.69 4.24
CA ASP A 465 1.30 -11.55 2.80
C ASP A 465 -0.16 -11.26 2.42
N CYS A 466 -0.89 -10.53 3.29
CA CYS A 466 -2.32 -10.23 3.16
C CYS A 466 -3.25 -11.44 3.25
N GLY A 467 -2.75 -12.58 3.75
CA GLY A 467 -3.53 -13.82 3.88
C GLY A 467 -3.95 -14.42 2.55
N PRO A 468 -4.83 -15.44 2.56
CA PRO A 468 -5.24 -16.16 1.35
C PRO A 468 -6.19 -15.36 0.43
N TYR A 469 -6.83 -14.31 0.96
CA TYR A 469 -7.82 -13.49 0.24
C TYR A 469 -7.28 -12.10 -0.15
N GLY A 470 -5.97 -11.89 -0.02
CA GLY A 470 -5.31 -10.64 -0.35
C GLY A 470 -4.08 -10.86 -1.23
N GLN A 471 -3.65 -9.79 -1.87
CA GLN A 471 -2.38 -9.74 -2.59
C GLN A 471 -1.56 -8.56 -2.10
N CYS A 472 -0.37 -8.84 -1.57
CA CYS A 472 0.58 -7.81 -1.19
C CYS A 472 1.13 -7.13 -2.44
N SER A 473 1.04 -5.81 -2.50
CA SER A 473 1.52 -5.02 -3.62
C SER A 473 2.48 -3.95 -3.13
N LEU A 474 3.69 -3.90 -3.71
CA LEU A 474 4.63 -2.82 -3.51
C LEU A 474 4.28 -1.67 -4.46
N LEU A 475 4.00 -0.51 -3.89
CA LEU A 475 3.58 0.72 -4.57
C LEU A 475 4.74 1.71 -4.61
N ARG A 476 4.92 2.35 -5.77
CA ARG A 476 5.94 3.40 -5.97
C ARG A 476 5.28 4.74 -6.31
N ARG A 477 5.63 5.79 -5.57
CA ARG A 477 5.22 7.18 -5.82
C ARG A 477 6.39 8.12 -5.62
N HIS A 478 6.78 8.86 -6.68
CA HIS A 478 7.87 9.85 -6.63
C HIS A 478 9.19 9.33 -6.00
N GLY A 479 9.53 8.06 -6.24
CA GLY A 479 10.73 7.44 -5.68
C GLY A 479 10.53 6.78 -4.31
N TYR A 480 9.48 7.11 -3.57
CA TYR A 480 9.13 6.46 -2.31
C TYR A 480 8.38 5.14 -2.55
N LEU A 481 8.72 4.11 -1.75
CA LEU A 481 8.16 2.77 -1.84
C LEU A 481 7.38 2.44 -0.56
N TYR A 482 6.20 1.85 -0.73
CA TYR A 482 5.35 1.42 0.38
C TYR A 482 4.50 0.23 -0.05
N ALA A 483 4.09 -0.59 0.90
CA ALA A 483 3.35 -1.81 0.64
C ALA A 483 1.91 -1.70 1.11
N GLY A 484 0.98 -2.28 0.36
CA GLY A 484 -0.43 -2.34 0.74
C GLY A 484 -1.10 -3.60 0.23
N CYS A 485 -2.16 -4.00 0.93
CA CYS A 485 -2.95 -5.17 0.56
C CYS A 485 -4.10 -4.80 -0.37
N SER A 486 -4.22 -5.53 -1.48
CA SER A 486 -5.41 -5.52 -2.34
C SER A 486 -6.26 -6.75 -2.02
N CYS A 487 -7.45 -6.54 -1.49
CA CYS A 487 -8.33 -7.61 -1.02
C CYS A 487 -9.29 -8.10 -2.10
N LYS A 488 -9.65 -9.38 -2.03
CA LYS A 488 -10.48 -10.09 -3.01
C LYS A 488 -11.68 -10.75 -2.33
N ALA A 489 -12.68 -11.15 -3.12
CA ALA A 489 -13.86 -11.90 -2.65
C ALA A 489 -14.65 -11.21 -1.52
N GLY A 490 -14.73 -9.88 -1.52
CA GLY A 490 -15.45 -9.10 -0.51
C GLY A 490 -14.74 -8.99 0.85
N TRP A 491 -13.54 -9.58 1.00
CA TRP A 491 -12.70 -9.36 2.17
C TRP A 491 -12.21 -7.92 2.21
N GLY A 492 -12.14 -7.34 3.41
CA GLY A 492 -11.65 -5.99 3.63
C GLY A 492 -10.56 -5.93 4.68
N GLY A 493 -10.18 -4.71 5.08
CA GLY A 493 -9.19 -4.49 6.14
C GLY A 493 -7.77 -4.35 5.62
N TRP A 494 -6.89 -3.89 6.51
CA TRP A 494 -5.48 -3.60 6.20
C TRP A 494 -4.71 -4.82 5.70
N SER A 495 -5.04 -6.01 6.23
CA SER A 495 -4.42 -7.29 5.90
C SER A 495 -5.39 -8.28 5.25
N CYS A 496 -6.52 -7.81 4.71
CA CYS A 496 -7.57 -8.65 4.12
C CYS A 496 -8.13 -9.72 5.07
N THR A 497 -8.22 -9.39 6.37
CA THR A 497 -8.72 -10.27 7.43
C THR A 497 -10.12 -9.89 7.92
N ASP A 498 -10.73 -8.85 7.35
CA ASP A 498 -12.09 -8.45 7.71
C ASP A 498 -13.12 -9.22 6.87
N ASP A 499 -13.90 -10.06 7.53
CA ASP A 499 -14.93 -10.91 6.92
C ASP A 499 -16.33 -10.30 6.88
N THR A 500 -16.51 -9.02 7.25
CA THR A 500 -17.84 -8.37 7.32
C THR A 500 -18.64 -8.42 6.02
N LYS A 501 -17.97 -8.26 4.86
CA LYS A 501 -18.56 -8.33 3.51
C LYS A 501 -18.03 -9.53 2.71
N ALA A 502 -17.35 -10.47 3.36
CA ALA A 502 -16.71 -11.58 2.67
C ALA A 502 -17.73 -12.53 2.04
N GLN A 503 -17.47 -12.91 0.79
CA GLN A 503 -18.27 -13.92 0.10
C GLN A 503 -17.93 -15.30 0.64
N SER A 504 -18.95 -16.12 0.90
CA SER A 504 -18.74 -17.51 1.32
C SER A 504 -18.05 -18.31 0.21
N VAL A 505 -17.29 -19.34 0.59
CA VAL A 505 -16.63 -20.25 -0.36
C VAL A 505 -17.66 -20.91 -1.30
N GLY A 506 -18.85 -21.23 -0.78
CA GLY A 506 -19.95 -21.73 -1.59
C GLY A 506 -20.40 -20.75 -2.68
N ALA A 507 -20.53 -19.46 -2.34
CA ALA A 507 -20.89 -18.42 -3.30
C ALA A 507 -19.80 -18.22 -4.36
N GLN A 508 -18.52 -18.21 -3.97
CA GLN A 508 -17.37 -18.13 -4.88
C GLN A 508 -17.37 -19.30 -5.88
N ASN A 509 -17.61 -20.52 -5.39
CA ASN A 509 -17.68 -21.72 -6.25
C ASN A 509 -18.87 -21.66 -7.22
N VAL A 510 -20.04 -21.23 -6.76
CA VAL A 510 -21.22 -21.06 -7.64
C VAL A 510 -20.96 -20.01 -8.71
N ALA A 511 -20.39 -18.86 -8.35
CA ALA A 511 -20.03 -17.82 -9.31
C ALA A 511 -19.03 -18.34 -10.37
N THR A 512 -17.99 -19.05 -9.93
CA THR A 512 -17.00 -19.68 -10.83
C THR A 512 -17.64 -20.70 -11.75
N LEU A 513 -18.46 -21.61 -11.23
CA LEU A 513 -19.14 -22.63 -12.02
C LEU A 513 -20.10 -22.00 -13.03
N LEU A 514 -20.87 -20.98 -12.65
CA LEU A 514 -21.81 -20.31 -13.55
C LEU A 514 -21.07 -19.66 -14.73
N LEU A 515 -20.02 -18.86 -14.45
CA LEU A 515 -19.27 -18.15 -15.49
C LEU A 515 -18.46 -19.10 -16.40
N THR A 516 -17.93 -20.18 -15.85
CA THR A 516 -17.12 -21.16 -16.61
C THR A 516 -17.97 -22.14 -17.40
N LEU A 517 -19.04 -22.70 -16.82
CA LEU A 517 -19.89 -23.69 -17.48
C LEU A 517 -20.84 -23.06 -18.50
N SER A 518 -21.26 -21.80 -18.31
CA SER A 518 -22.10 -21.10 -19.30
C SER A 518 -21.44 -21.00 -20.67
N ASN A 519 -20.10 -20.91 -20.72
CA ASN A 519 -19.33 -20.91 -21.96
C ASN A 519 -19.42 -22.22 -22.75
N LEU A 520 -19.72 -23.36 -22.10
CA LEU A 520 -19.94 -24.64 -22.81
C LEU A 520 -21.18 -24.61 -23.71
N MET A 521 -22.05 -23.60 -23.61
CA MET A 521 -23.15 -23.39 -24.54
C MET A 521 -22.70 -23.03 -25.97
N PHE A 522 -21.40 -22.80 -26.20
CA PHE A 522 -20.84 -22.76 -27.55
C PHE A 522 -20.78 -24.14 -28.24
N LEU A 523 -20.84 -25.25 -27.49
CA LEU A 523 -20.79 -26.61 -28.06
C LEU A 523 -21.87 -26.88 -29.13
N PRO A 524 -23.16 -26.52 -28.93
CA PRO A 524 -24.16 -26.57 -30.00
C PRO A 524 -23.79 -25.80 -31.26
N ALA A 525 -23.27 -24.56 -31.12
CA ALA A 525 -22.86 -23.74 -32.25
C ALA A 525 -21.68 -24.35 -33.01
N ILE A 526 -20.68 -24.88 -32.28
CA ILE A 526 -19.55 -25.62 -32.83
C ILE A 526 -20.03 -26.86 -33.59
N ALA A 527 -20.91 -27.66 -32.99
CA ALA A 527 -21.45 -28.86 -33.62
C ALA A 527 -22.20 -28.55 -34.93
N VAL A 528 -23.04 -27.51 -34.92
CA VAL A 528 -23.75 -27.03 -36.11
C VAL A 528 -22.77 -26.52 -37.17
N ALA A 529 -21.75 -25.76 -36.79
CA ALA A 529 -20.73 -25.25 -37.71
C ALA A 529 -19.94 -26.40 -38.38
N VAL A 530 -19.50 -27.39 -37.61
CA VAL A 530 -18.80 -28.59 -38.11
C VAL A 530 -19.71 -29.39 -39.04
N TYR A 531 -20.95 -29.68 -38.63
CA TYR A 531 -21.92 -30.42 -39.45
C TYR A 531 -22.19 -29.72 -40.80
N ARG A 532 -22.18 -28.38 -40.82
CA ARG A 532 -22.41 -27.57 -42.02
C ARG A 532 -21.13 -27.22 -42.79
N TYR A 533 -19.95 -27.72 -42.37
CA TYR A 533 -18.64 -27.48 -42.99
C TYR A 533 -18.13 -26.03 -42.93
N TYR A 534 -18.50 -25.29 -41.87
CA TYR A 534 -17.96 -23.97 -41.53
C TYR A 534 -16.79 -24.12 -40.55
N LEU A 535 -15.66 -24.68 -41.03
CA LEU A 535 -14.51 -25.04 -40.18
C LEU A 535 -13.78 -23.83 -39.57
N VAL A 536 -13.74 -22.70 -40.27
CA VAL A 536 -13.10 -21.48 -39.75
C VAL A 536 -13.91 -20.94 -38.59
N GLU A 537 -15.23 -20.82 -38.77
CA GLU A 537 -16.15 -20.38 -37.73
C GLU A 537 -16.14 -21.35 -36.53
N ALA A 538 -16.17 -22.66 -36.77
CA ALA A 538 -16.04 -23.67 -35.71
C ALA A 538 -14.74 -23.49 -34.90
N SER A 539 -13.61 -23.21 -35.56
CA SER A 539 -12.32 -22.98 -34.88
C SER A 539 -12.35 -21.73 -34.01
N VAL A 540 -12.97 -20.65 -34.49
CA VAL A 540 -13.14 -19.40 -33.73
C VAL A 540 -14.05 -19.65 -32.50
N TYR A 541 -15.17 -20.34 -32.66
CA TYR A 541 -16.06 -20.65 -31.52
C TYR A 541 -15.39 -21.54 -30.47
N THR A 542 -14.58 -22.52 -30.90
CA THR A 542 -13.78 -23.35 -29.98
C THR A 542 -12.73 -22.50 -29.25
N TYR A 543 -12.06 -21.59 -29.95
CA TYR A 543 -11.12 -20.65 -29.34
C TYR A 543 -11.81 -19.78 -28.28
N THR A 544 -12.95 -19.17 -28.61
CA THR A 544 -13.74 -18.34 -27.68
C THR A 544 -14.16 -19.13 -26.45
N MET A 545 -14.75 -20.32 -26.64
CA MET A 545 -15.16 -21.19 -25.54
C MET A 545 -13.99 -21.51 -24.59
N PHE A 546 -12.85 -21.92 -25.13
CA PHE A 546 -11.69 -22.30 -24.32
C PHE A 546 -11.16 -21.10 -23.51
N PHE A 547 -10.82 -20.01 -24.18
CA PHE A 547 -10.20 -18.87 -23.50
C PHE A 547 -11.16 -18.13 -22.57
N SER A 548 -12.45 -18.07 -22.90
CA SER A 548 -13.45 -17.48 -22.00
C SER A 548 -13.66 -18.30 -20.73
N THR A 549 -13.74 -19.63 -20.85
CA THR A 549 -13.82 -20.52 -19.68
C THR A 549 -12.62 -20.34 -18.75
N PHE A 550 -11.39 -20.38 -19.28
CA PHE A 550 -10.19 -20.24 -18.44
C PHE A 550 -9.96 -18.81 -17.94
N TYR A 551 -10.39 -17.79 -18.69
CA TYR A 551 -10.38 -16.42 -18.22
C TYR A 551 -11.27 -16.26 -16.98
N HIS A 552 -12.53 -16.70 -17.03
CA HIS A 552 -13.42 -16.59 -15.88
C HIS A 552 -13.02 -17.49 -14.71
N ALA A 553 -12.40 -18.64 -14.96
CA ALA A 553 -11.79 -19.45 -13.90
C ALA A 553 -10.65 -18.68 -13.19
N CYS A 554 -9.91 -17.85 -13.92
CA CYS A 554 -8.81 -17.03 -13.40
C CYS A 554 -9.28 -15.70 -12.76
N ASP A 555 -10.39 -15.14 -13.24
CA ASP A 555 -10.94 -13.86 -12.78
C ASP A 555 -11.69 -13.96 -11.44
N GLN A 556 -12.18 -15.16 -11.08
CA GLN A 556 -12.89 -15.33 -9.82
C GLN A 556 -11.96 -15.20 -8.61
N PRO A 557 -12.31 -14.39 -7.61
CA PRO A 557 -11.45 -14.17 -6.45
C PRO A 557 -11.51 -15.31 -5.43
N GLY A 558 -10.41 -15.55 -4.72
CA GLY A 558 -10.35 -16.43 -3.54
C GLY A 558 -9.75 -17.81 -3.83
N VAL A 559 -10.30 -18.87 -3.22
CA VAL A 559 -9.77 -20.24 -3.30
C VAL A 559 -10.11 -20.92 -4.64
N ALA A 560 -11.12 -20.41 -5.36
CA ALA A 560 -11.59 -20.96 -6.62
C ALA A 560 -10.79 -20.48 -7.86
N VAL A 561 -9.78 -19.61 -7.68
CA VAL A 561 -8.95 -19.08 -8.77
C VAL A 561 -8.19 -20.22 -9.46
N MET A 562 -8.28 -20.29 -10.78
CA MET A 562 -7.44 -21.15 -11.60
C MET A 562 -6.97 -20.42 -12.86
N CYS A 563 -5.68 -20.06 -12.91
CA CYS A 563 -5.06 -19.41 -14.05
C CYS A 563 -4.09 -20.37 -14.76
N ILE A 564 -4.35 -20.69 -16.03
CA ILE A 564 -3.43 -21.48 -16.87
C ILE A 564 -2.31 -20.64 -17.50
N MET A 565 -2.49 -19.31 -17.51
CA MET A 565 -1.62 -18.31 -18.13
C MET A 565 -1.85 -16.96 -17.41
N ASP A 566 -1.01 -15.97 -17.68
CA ASP A 566 -1.17 -14.60 -17.16
C ASP A 566 -2.58 -14.04 -17.40
N TYR A 567 -3.13 -13.40 -16.37
CA TYR A 567 -4.47 -12.82 -16.37
C TYR A 567 -4.71 -11.87 -17.55
N ASP A 568 -3.76 -10.98 -17.82
CA ASP A 568 -3.86 -10.01 -18.91
C ASP A 568 -3.97 -10.66 -20.28
N THR A 569 -3.28 -11.79 -20.47
CA THR A 569 -3.31 -12.55 -21.72
C THR A 569 -4.62 -13.32 -21.86
N LEU A 570 -5.10 -13.96 -20.78
CA LEU A 570 -6.40 -14.62 -20.77
C LEU A 570 -7.55 -13.65 -21.05
N GLN A 571 -7.51 -12.47 -20.42
CA GLN A 571 -8.47 -11.40 -20.65
C GLN A 571 -8.46 -10.95 -22.12
N TYR A 572 -7.27 -10.70 -22.67
CA TYR A 572 -7.15 -10.32 -24.08
C TYR A 572 -7.74 -11.38 -25.02
N CYS A 573 -7.43 -12.66 -24.77
CA CYS A 573 -7.93 -13.77 -25.58
C CYS A 573 -9.45 -13.92 -25.52
N ASP A 574 -10.07 -13.71 -24.34
CA ASP A 574 -11.52 -13.74 -24.17
C ASP A 574 -12.24 -12.65 -24.97
N PHE A 575 -11.82 -11.39 -24.81
CA PHE A 575 -12.39 -10.27 -25.57
C PHE A 575 -12.18 -10.44 -27.09
N LEU A 576 -10.97 -10.82 -27.51
CA LEU A 576 -10.68 -11.07 -28.93
C LEU A 576 -11.56 -12.18 -29.49
N GLY A 577 -11.65 -13.31 -28.78
CA GLY A 577 -12.48 -14.45 -29.18
C GLY A 577 -13.94 -14.05 -29.32
N SER A 578 -14.49 -13.33 -28.36
CA SER A 578 -15.90 -12.91 -28.37
C SER A 578 -16.22 -11.98 -29.56
N VAL A 579 -15.40 -10.95 -29.81
CA VAL A 579 -15.62 -10.02 -30.94
C VAL A 579 -15.43 -10.71 -32.29
N VAL A 580 -14.38 -11.54 -32.43
CA VAL A 580 -14.13 -12.26 -33.68
C VAL A 580 -15.23 -13.29 -33.95
N SER A 581 -15.78 -13.94 -32.92
CA SER A 581 -16.95 -14.82 -33.05
C SER A 581 -18.16 -14.11 -33.65
N ILE A 582 -18.49 -12.91 -33.18
CA ILE A 582 -19.59 -12.10 -33.74
C ILE A 582 -19.27 -11.70 -35.19
N TRP A 583 -18.05 -11.21 -35.44
CA TRP A 583 -17.56 -10.78 -36.76
C TRP A 583 -17.69 -11.88 -37.82
N VAL A 584 -17.14 -13.07 -37.55
CA VAL A 584 -17.16 -14.19 -38.53
C VAL A 584 -18.58 -14.71 -38.75
N THR A 585 -19.44 -14.68 -37.73
CA THR A 585 -20.83 -15.11 -37.83
C THR A 585 -21.62 -14.19 -38.76
N ILE A 586 -21.53 -12.87 -38.58
CA ILE A 586 -22.26 -11.88 -39.41
C ILE A 586 -21.78 -11.93 -40.86
N LEU A 587 -20.47 -11.98 -41.09
CA LEU A 587 -19.92 -12.10 -42.44
C LEU A 587 -20.26 -13.44 -43.11
N CYS A 588 -20.42 -14.52 -42.33
CA CYS A 588 -20.95 -15.78 -42.86
C CYS A 588 -22.41 -15.65 -43.31
N MET A 589 -23.24 -14.91 -42.57
CA MET A 589 -24.62 -14.58 -42.96
C MET A 589 -24.71 -13.68 -44.20
N ALA A 590 -23.73 -12.81 -44.43
CA ALA A 590 -23.68 -11.91 -45.59
C ALA A 590 -23.58 -12.65 -46.93
N ARG A 591 -23.07 -13.90 -46.95
CA ARG A 591 -22.91 -14.75 -48.14
C ARG A 591 -22.20 -14.05 -49.32
N VAL A 592 -21.18 -13.25 -49.01
CA VAL A 592 -20.29 -12.65 -50.02
C VAL A 592 -19.41 -13.69 -50.71
N LYS A 593 -18.77 -13.32 -51.84
CA LYS A 593 -17.86 -14.21 -52.58
C LYS A 593 -16.79 -14.81 -51.65
N LYS A 594 -16.49 -16.11 -51.80
CA LYS A 594 -15.59 -16.86 -50.89
C LYS A 594 -14.24 -16.17 -50.66
N ILE A 595 -13.58 -15.72 -51.73
CA ILE A 595 -12.28 -15.04 -51.63
C ILE A 595 -12.40 -13.78 -50.77
N LEU A 596 -13.40 -12.94 -51.05
CA LEU A 596 -13.65 -11.71 -50.29
C LEU A 596 -14.00 -12.00 -48.83
N LYS A 597 -14.79 -13.05 -48.56
CA LYS A 597 -15.13 -13.50 -47.21
C LYS A 597 -13.87 -13.81 -46.40
N TYR A 598 -12.95 -14.61 -46.94
CA TYR A 598 -11.72 -14.98 -46.23
C TYR A 598 -10.76 -13.80 -46.06
N VAL A 599 -10.67 -12.90 -47.05
CA VAL A 599 -9.90 -11.65 -46.90
C VAL A 599 -10.47 -10.80 -45.76
N LEU A 600 -11.80 -10.62 -45.70
CA LEU A 600 -12.46 -9.88 -44.62
C LEU A 600 -12.33 -10.56 -43.27
N PHE A 601 -12.30 -11.90 -43.22
CA PHE A 601 -12.01 -12.64 -41.99
C PHE A 601 -10.63 -12.29 -41.45
N ILE A 602 -9.57 -12.50 -42.25
CA ILE A 602 -8.20 -12.29 -41.78
C ILE A 602 -7.93 -10.81 -41.50
N LEU A 603 -8.26 -9.92 -42.43
CA LEU A 603 -8.03 -8.48 -42.26
C LEU A 603 -8.82 -7.92 -41.07
N GLY A 604 -10.09 -8.31 -40.94
CA GLY A 604 -10.93 -7.91 -39.81
C GLY A 604 -10.37 -8.39 -38.48
N THR A 605 -9.97 -9.67 -38.37
CA THR A 605 -9.37 -10.22 -37.15
C THR A 605 -8.08 -9.50 -36.77
N LEU A 606 -7.20 -9.17 -37.72
CA LEU A 606 -5.96 -8.43 -37.44
C LEU A 606 -6.24 -7.01 -36.93
N LEU A 607 -7.22 -6.31 -37.51
CA LEU A 607 -7.63 -4.97 -37.06
C LEU A 607 -8.28 -5.01 -35.67
N ILE A 608 -9.12 -6.01 -35.39
CA ILE A 608 -9.72 -6.22 -34.08
C ILE A 608 -8.62 -6.51 -33.04
N ALA A 609 -7.67 -7.38 -33.36
CA ALA A 609 -6.55 -7.73 -32.48
C ALA A 609 -5.70 -6.50 -32.11
N MET A 610 -5.38 -5.65 -33.10
CA MET A 610 -4.68 -4.38 -32.88
C MET A 610 -5.51 -3.40 -32.04
N SER A 611 -6.80 -3.25 -32.35
CA SER A 611 -7.70 -2.32 -31.66
C SER A 611 -7.85 -2.66 -30.16
N LEU A 612 -8.03 -3.94 -29.84
CA LEU A 612 -8.12 -4.41 -28.46
C LEU A 612 -6.80 -4.25 -27.69
N GLN A 613 -5.66 -4.27 -28.38
CA GLN A 613 -4.36 -4.01 -27.75
C GLN A 613 -4.20 -2.54 -27.35
N LEU A 614 -4.79 -1.60 -28.11
CA LEU A 614 -4.74 -0.16 -27.81
C LEU A 614 -5.65 0.21 -26.64
N ASP A 615 -6.90 -0.25 -26.64
CA ASP A 615 -7.82 -0.07 -25.52
C ASP A 615 -8.87 -1.20 -25.47
N ARG A 616 -8.58 -2.24 -24.68
CA ARG A 616 -9.47 -3.40 -24.50
C ARG A 616 -10.81 -3.06 -23.84
N ARG A 617 -10.92 -1.93 -23.15
CA ARG A 617 -12.15 -1.53 -22.44
C ARG A 617 -12.96 -0.48 -23.19
N GLY A 618 -12.49 -0.03 -24.35
CA GLY A 618 -13.21 0.93 -25.17
C GLY A 618 -14.44 0.30 -25.81
N VAL A 619 -15.65 0.77 -25.46
CA VAL A 619 -16.91 0.28 -26.03
C VAL A 619 -16.90 0.31 -27.57
N TRP A 620 -16.32 1.35 -28.18
CA TRP A 620 -16.22 1.46 -29.63
C TRP A 620 -15.29 0.43 -30.28
N ASN A 621 -14.29 -0.07 -29.55
CA ASN A 621 -13.40 -1.11 -30.04
C ASN A 621 -14.10 -2.47 -30.11
N MET A 622 -15.11 -2.69 -29.28
CA MET A 622 -15.98 -3.86 -29.31
C MET A 622 -17.15 -3.69 -30.30
N MET A 623 -17.85 -2.55 -30.25
CA MET A 623 -19.07 -2.29 -31.02
C MET A 623 -18.80 -1.93 -32.49
N GLY A 624 -17.73 -1.19 -32.77
CA GLY A 624 -17.39 -0.71 -34.11
C GLY A 624 -17.23 -1.82 -35.15
N PRO A 625 -16.42 -2.87 -34.90
CA PRO A 625 -16.30 -4.01 -35.80
C PRO A 625 -17.65 -4.72 -36.03
N CYS A 626 -18.45 -4.90 -34.99
CA CYS A 626 -19.75 -5.54 -35.09
C CYS A 626 -20.72 -4.73 -35.97
N LEU A 627 -20.79 -3.41 -35.79
CA LEU A 627 -21.60 -2.51 -36.62
C LEU A 627 -21.14 -2.52 -38.07
N PHE A 628 -19.83 -2.50 -38.33
CA PHE A 628 -19.29 -2.54 -39.67
C PHE A 628 -19.62 -3.86 -40.39
N ALA A 629 -19.54 -5.00 -39.70
CA ALA A 629 -19.99 -6.30 -40.24
C ALA A 629 -21.48 -6.29 -40.56
N LEU A 630 -22.32 -5.70 -39.70
CA LEU A 630 -23.76 -5.58 -39.94
C LEU A 630 -24.05 -4.74 -41.19
N VAL A 631 -23.34 -3.63 -41.40
CA VAL A 631 -23.47 -2.81 -42.61
C VAL A 631 -23.12 -3.61 -43.87
N ILE A 632 -22.03 -4.38 -43.85
CA ILE A 632 -21.65 -5.27 -44.97
C ILE A 632 -22.76 -6.28 -45.26
N MET A 633 -23.31 -6.91 -44.22
CA MET A 633 -24.39 -7.88 -44.36
C MET A 633 -25.66 -7.25 -44.94
N ILE A 634 -26.10 -6.10 -44.42
CA ILE A 634 -27.28 -5.38 -44.92
C ILE A 634 -27.08 -4.98 -46.38
N ALA A 635 -25.93 -4.41 -46.74
CA ALA A 635 -25.62 -4.03 -48.11
C ALA A 635 -25.64 -5.25 -49.06
N ALA A 636 -25.04 -6.38 -48.64
CA ALA A 636 -25.07 -7.62 -49.42
C ALA A 636 -26.50 -8.14 -49.61
N TRP A 637 -27.32 -8.14 -48.56
CA TRP A 637 -28.71 -8.59 -48.62
C TRP A 637 -29.58 -7.68 -49.49
N VAL A 638 -29.41 -6.35 -49.40
CA VAL A 638 -30.09 -5.38 -50.26
C VAL A 638 -29.70 -5.61 -51.73
N HIS A 639 -28.41 -5.76 -52.03
CA HIS A 639 -27.94 -6.06 -53.39
C HIS A 639 -28.51 -7.39 -53.92
N HIS A 640 -28.56 -8.44 -53.09
CA HIS A 640 -29.19 -9.70 -53.49
C HIS A 640 -30.71 -9.57 -53.67
N GLY A 641 -31.37 -8.75 -52.85
CA GLY A 641 -32.80 -8.50 -52.91
C GLY A 641 -33.22 -7.71 -54.15
N THR A 642 -32.47 -6.65 -54.50
CA THR A 642 -32.70 -5.87 -55.72
C THR A 642 -32.44 -6.69 -56.98
N LYS A 643 -31.35 -7.49 -57.01
CA LYS A 643 -31.05 -8.38 -58.14
C LYS A 643 -32.09 -9.49 -58.35
N ARG A 644 -32.76 -9.95 -57.28
CA ARG A 644 -33.76 -11.04 -57.31
C ARG A 644 -35.22 -10.57 -57.23
N ARG A 645 -35.48 -9.26 -57.12
CA ARG A 645 -36.81 -8.63 -56.95
C ARG A 645 -37.66 -9.20 -55.79
N HIS A 646 -37.04 -9.80 -54.77
CA HIS A 646 -37.69 -10.34 -53.58
C HIS A 646 -36.80 -10.14 -52.35
N CYS A 647 -37.40 -10.05 -51.15
CA CYS A 647 -36.64 -9.95 -49.89
C CYS A 647 -35.73 -11.17 -49.70
N TYR A 648 -34.46 -10.92 -49.38
CA TYR A 648 -33.47 -11.95 -49.09
C TYR A 648 -33.30 -12.09 -47.57
N PRO A 649 -33.36 -13.30 -46.99
CA PRO A 649 -33.57 -14.61 -47.62
C PRO A 649 -35.03 -14.90 -48.01
N SER A 650 -35.25 -15.61 -49.12
CA SER A 650 -36.58 -15.80 -49.73
C SER A 650 -37.51 -16.82 -49.03
N SER A 651 -37.04 -17.54 -48.00
CA SER A 651 -37.82 -18.59 -47.34
C SER A 651 -38.41 -18.10 -46.02
N TRP A 652 -39.74 -17.98 -45.93
CA TRP A 652 -40.44 -17.61 -44.69
C TRP A 652 -40.15 -18.58 -43.53
N LYS A 653 -40.00 -19.88 -43.80
CA LYS A 653 -39.57 -20.88 -42.79
C LYS A 653 -38.22 -20.54 -42.16
N ARG A 654 -37.30 -19.96 -42.94
CA ARG A 654 -35.99 -19.53 -42.41
C ARG A 654 -36.09 -18.30 -41.53
N TRP A 655 -36.99 -17.37 -41.87
CA TRP A 655 -37.26 -16.21 -41.04
C TRP A 655 -37.84 -16.62 -39.67
N VAL A 656 -38.89 -17.43 -39.67
CA VAL A 656 -39.61 -17.80 -38.43
C VAL A 656 -38.81 -18.74 -37.53
N PHE A 657 -38.16 -19.77 -38.07
CA PHE A 657 -37.54 -20.81 -37.24
C PHE A 657 -36.05 -20.59 -36.93
N TYR A 658 -35.37 -19.66 -37.62
CA TYR A 658 -33.92 -19.47 -37.45
C TYR A 658 -33.53 -18.01 -37.23
N LEU A 659 -33.88 -17.11 -38.17
CA LEU A 659 -33.41 -15.72 -38.08
C LEU A 659 -34.10 -14.93 -36.97
N LEU A 660 -35.44 -14.99 -36.85
CA LEU A 660 -36.15 -14.27 -35.79
C LEU A 660 -35.72 -14.73 -34.40
N PRO A 661 -35.69 -16.05 -34.08
CA PRO A 661 -35.19 -16.53 -32.79
C PRO A 661 -33.73 -16.13 -32.51
N GLY A 662 -32.85 -16.19 -33.53
CA GLY A 662 -31.46 -15.80 -33.37
C GLY A 662 -31.28 -14.31 -33.09
N ILE A 663 -31.99 -13.46 -33.83
CA ILE A 663 -31.95 -11.99 -33.66
C ILE A 663 -32.55 -11.58 -32.31
N THR A 664 -33.68 -12.18 -31.90
CA THR A 664 -34.28 -11.86 -30.59
C THR A 664 -33.37 -12.25 -29.44
N LEU A 665 -32.74 -13.43 -29.49
CA LEU A 665 -31.74 -13.84 -28.49
C LEU A 665 -30.55 -12.87 -28.43
N ALA A 666 -30.01 -12.47 -29.58
CA ALA A 666 -28.91 -11.50 -29.64
C ALA A 666 -29.31 -10.12 -29.07
N PHE A 667 -30.53 -9.65 -29.35
CA PHE A 667 -31.04 -8.39 -28.81
C PHE A 667 -31.23 -8.43 -27.29
N ILE A 668 -31.78 -9.54 -26.77
CA ILE A 668 -31.90 -9.74 -25.31
C ILE A 668 -30.52 -9.79 -24.66
N ALA A 669 -29.55 -10.50 -25.27
CA ALA A 669 -28.18 -10.54 -24.75
C ALA A 669 -27.57 -9.14 -24.61
N ILE A 670 -27.66 -8.32 -25.66
CA ILE A 670 -27.15 -6.94 -25.64
C ILE A 670 -27.88 -6.11 -24.56
N SER A 671 -29.19 -6.31 -24.39
CA SER A 671 -29.99 -5.58 -23.40
C SER A 671 -29.61 -5.94 -21.97
N VAL A 672 -29.39 -7.24 -21.68
CA VAL A 672 -28.91 -7.70 -20.36
C VAL A 672 -27.55 -7.09 -20.05
N TYR A 673 -26.62 -7.14 -21.01
CA TYR A 673 -25.28 -6.59 -20.86
C TYR A 673 -25.28 -5.06 -20.65
N ALA A 674 -26.09 -4.32 -21.42
CA ALA A 674 -26.08 -2.86 -21.39
C ALA A 674 -26.82 -2.26 -20.18
N PHE A 675 -27.88 -2.90 -19.69
CA PHE A 675 -28.81 -2.28 -18.73
C PHE A 675 -28.93 -3.01 -17.38
N MET A 676 -28.59 -4.30 -17.30
CA MET A 676 -28.84 -5.11 -16.10
C MET A 676 -27.58 -5.46 -15.32
N GLU A 677 -26.39 -5.36 -15.91
CA GLU A 677 -25.13 -5.76 -15.28
C GLU A 677 -24.68 -4.79 -14.18
N THR A 678 -24.46 -5.31 -12.97
CA THR A 678 -23.92 -4.60 -11.80
C THR A 678 -22.83 -5.45 -11.11
N ASN A 679 -22.03 -4.85 -10.22
CA ASN A 679 -20.97 -5.58 -9.52
C ASN A 679 -21.50 -6.76 -8.69
N GLU A 680 -22.72 -6.66 -8.16
CA GLU A 680 -23.31 -7.68 -7.30
C GLU A 680 -23.95 -8.83 -8.08
N ASN A 681 -24.49 -8.55 -9.28
CA ASN A 681 -25.19 -9.54 -10.09
C ASN A 681 -24.39 -10.04 -11.30
N TYR A 682 -23.15 -9.53 -11.48
CA TYR A 682 -22.29 -9.80 -12.63
C TYR A 682 -22.23 -11.29 -13.01
N TYR A 683 -21.96 -12.16 -12.04
CA TYR A 683 -21.82 -13.60 -12.33
C TYR A 683 -23.12 -14.26 -12.80
N TYR A 684 -24.30 -13.69 -12.52
CA TYR A 684 -25.57 -14.15 -13.09
C TYR A 684 -25.81 -13.55 -14.48
N THR A 685 -25.75 -12.22 -14.59
CA THR A 685 -26.10 -11.49 -15.81
C THR A 685 -25.15 -11.82 -16.95
N HIS A 686 -23.85 -11.92 -16.66
CA HIS A 686 -22.82 -12.26 -17.63
C HIS A 686 -22.89 -13.73 -18.06
N SER A 687 -23.20 -14.65 -17.12
CA SER A 687 -23.44 -16.06 -17.47
C SER A 687 -24.66 -16.21 -18.39
N ILE A 688 -25.74 -15.47 -18.13
CA ILE A 688 -26.92 -15.42 -19.02
C ILE A 688 -26.53 -14.88 -20.40
N TRP A 689 -25.69 -13.85 -20.44
CA TRP A 689 -25.16 -13.30 -21.69
C TRP A 689 -24.43 -14.36 -22.52
N HIS A 690 -23.51 -15.15 -21.93
CA HIS A 690 -22.85 -16.27 -22.63
C HIS A 690 -23.85 -17.23 -23.27
N VAL A 691 -24.84 -17.68 -22.49
CA VAL A 691 -25.84 -18.63 -22.96
C VAL A 691 -26.63 -18.05 -24.14
N LEU A 692 -27.10 -16.80 -24.03
CA LEU A 692 -27.90 -16.15 -25.06
C LEU A 692 -27.11 -15.93 -26.35
N VAL A 693 -25.87 -15.43 -26.26
CA VAL A 693 -25.01 -15.20 -27.42
C VAL A 693 -24.68 -16.52 -28.11
N ALA A 694 -24.23 -17.54 -27.38
CA ALA A 694 -23.88 -18.83 -27.95
C ALA A 694 -25.09 -19.51 -28.61
N CYS A 695 -26.27 -19.46 -27.98
CA CYS A 695 -27.51 -19.95 -28.58
C CYS A 695 -27.87 -19.19 -29.86
N SER A 696 -27.73 -17.86 -29.86
CA SER A 696 -28.04 -17.04 -31.04
C SER A 696 -27.20 -17.45 -32.26
N VAL A 697 -25.91 -17.72 -32.07
CA VAL A 697 -24.99 -18.15 -33.15
C VAL A 697 -25.45 -19.46 -33.77
N ALA A 698 -25.90 -20.43 -32.97
CA ALA A 698 -26.38 -21.72 -33.48
C ALA A 698 -27.60 -21.57 -34.43
N PHE A 699 -28.49 -20.62 -34.15
CA PHE A 699 -29.64 -20.32 -35.03
C PHE A 699 -29.26 -19.49 -36.26
N LEU A 700 -28.34 -18.55 -36.12
CA LEU A 700 -27.97 -17.58 -37.17
C LEU A 700 -27.11 -18.19 -38.28
N LEU A 701 -26.40 -19.30 -38.02
CA LEU A 701 -25.58 -19.96 -39.03
C LEU A 701 -26.42 -20.31 -40.28
N PRO A 702 -25.94 -20.02 -41.50
CA PRO A 702 -26.65 -20.35 -42.74
C PRO A 702 -26.66 -21.86 -42.99
N PRO A 703 -27.67 -22.40 -43.71
CA PRO A 703 -27.68 -23.80 -44.12
C PRO A 703 -26.55 -24.08 -45.11
N ARG A 704 -26.12 -25.35 -45.17
CA ARG A 704 -25.07 -25.85 -46.06
C ARG A 704 -25.43 -25.60 -47.53
N ASP A 705 -24.43 -25.26 -48.35
CA ASP A 705 -24.60 -25.21 -49.79
C ASP A 705 -24.82 -26.64 -50.34
N LYS A 706 -25.88 -26.83 -51.14
CA LYS A 706 -26.36 -28.13 -51.65
C LYS A 706 -25.34 -28.89 -52.55
N HIS A 707 -24.13 -28.38 -52.77
CA HIS A 707 -23.15 -28.94 -53.71
C HIS A 707 -21.91 -29.58 -53.07
N LYS A 708 -21.88 -29.78 -51.75
CA LYS A 708 -20.80 -30.56 -51.11
C LYS A 708 -21.39 -31.85 -50.53
N LYS A 709 -20.87 -33.01 -50.96
CA LYS A 709 -21.13 -34.29 -50.29
C LYS A 709 -20.39 -34.32 -48.93
N PRO A 710 -20.94 -34.95 -47.88
CA PRO A 710 -20.22 -35.11 -46.63
C PRO A 710 -19.10 -36.15 -46.80
N TRP A 711 -17.88 -35.81 -46.41
CA TRP A 711 -16.72 -36.73 -46.36
C TRP A 711 -16.45 -37.53 -47.67
N ALA A 712 -16.18 -36.85 -48.77
CA ALA A 712 -15.46 -37.49 -49.87
C ALA A 712 -13.95 -37.45 -49.54
N TRP A 713 -13.44 -38.51 -48.91
CA TRP A 713 -12.01 -38.82 -48.99
C TRP A 713 -11.64 -38.91 -50.48
N PRO A 714 -10.53 -38.30 -50.95
CA PRO A 714 -10.14 -38.44 -52.34
C PRO A 714 -9.63 -39.87 -52.54
N GLN A 715 -10.50 -40.78 -52.95
CA GLN A 715 -10.08 -41.97 -53.69
C GLN A 715 -9.54 -41.53 -55.05
N LYS A 716 -8.31 -41.00 -55.06
CA LYS A 716 -7.51 -40.80 -56.27
C LYS A 716 -6.04 -41.10 -55.98
N LEU A 717 -5.78 -42.36 -55.62
CA LEU A 717 -4.54 -43.05 -55.95
C LEU A 717 -4.93 -44.20 -56.87
N THR A 718 -5.23 -43.89 -58.14
CA THR A 718 -4.93 -44.67 -59.35
C THR A 718 -5.72 -44.14 -60.55
N CYS A 719 -4.97 -43.79 -61.59
CA CYS A 719 -5.31 -43.75 -63.01
C CYS A 719 -6.15 -42.60 -63.60
N ARG A 720 -5.52 -42.02 -64.63
CA ARG A 720 -5.97 -41.03 -65.63
C ARG A 720 -7.39 -41.30 -66.14
N TYR A 721 -8.28 -40.31 -65.99
CA TYR A 721 -9.07 -39.65 -67.04
C TYR A 721 -9.90 -38.56 -66.36
N GLN A 722 -9.76 -37.32 -66.81
CA GLN A 722 -10.45 -36.16 -66.24
C GLN A 722 -11.66 -35.86 -67.10
N ILE A 723 -12.83 -36.32 -66.67
CA ILE A 723 -14.10 -35.74 -67.13
C ILE A 723 -14.20 -34.37 -66.46
N CYS A 724 -14.06 -33.31 -67.26
CA CYS A 724 -14.29 -31.95 -66.83
C CYS A 724 -15.73 -31.80 -66.35
N GLN A 725 -15.91 -31.57 -65.04
CA GLN A 725 -17.16 -31.04 -64.53
C GLN A 725 -17.20 -29.55 -64.92
N ASN A 726 -18.20 -29.18 -65.70
CA ASN A 726 -18.31 -27.90 -66.39
C ASN A 726 -18.65 -26.78 -65.39
N ASP A 727 -17.65 -26.10 -64.84
CA ASP A 727 -17.80 -24.88 -64.01
C ASP A 727 -17.86 -23.59 -64.89
N ARG A 728 -18.46 -23.68 -66.08
CA ARG A 728 -18.47 -22.60 -67.08
C ARG A 728 -19.87 -22.08 -67.38
N GLU A 729 -20.52 -21.50 -66.38
CA GLU A 729 -21.68 -20.60 -66.55
C GLU A 729 -21.62 -19.42 -65.55
N GLU A 730 -20.63 -18.53 -65.66
CA GLU A 730 -20.73 -17.14 -65.16
C GLU A 730 -19.78 -16.22 -65.95
N LEU A 731 -19.81 -16.28 -67.30
CA LEU A 731 -19.04 -15.33 -68.12
C LEU A 731 -19.67 -14.99 -69.48
N TYR A 732 -20.97 -14.68 -69.49
CA TYR A 732 -21.65 -13.82 -70.45
C TYR A 732 -22.87 -13.26 -69.68
N ALA A 733 -23.08 -11.97 -69.47
CA ALA A 733 -23.19 -10.94 -70.50
C ALA A 733 -22.69 -9.59 -70.00
N VAL A 734 -21.85 -8.97 -70.83
CA VAL A 734 -21.80 -7.52 -71.01
C VAL A 734 -22.45 -7.29 -72.37
N THR A 735 -23.66 -6.73 -72.35
CA THR A 735 -24.22 -5.67 -73.19
C THR A 735 -25.54 -5.27 -72.57
#